data_AF-A0A653LKA3-F1
#
_entry.id   AF-A0A653LKA3-F1
#
_cell.length_a   1.000
_cell.length_b   1.000
_cell.length_c   1.000
_cell.angle_alpha   90.00
_cell.angle_beta   90.00
_cell.angle_gamma   90.00
#
_symmetry.space_group_name_H-M   'P 1'
#
loop_
_entity.id
_entity.type
_entity.pdbx_description
1 polymer ?
#
loop_
_entity_poly.entity_id
_entity_poly.type
_entity_poly.pdbx_seq_one_letter_code
_entity_poly.pdbx_strand_id
1 'polypeptide(L)'
;MTRTTSRLLSALLLCCGAGVAHADVVVSQVYGGGGNGGAPFNADFVELFNTGDLPVSLGGKSLQYASATGTGNFGSGPSQIVVLPDVEIPAGGYFLVGLAGGATGAPLPTSDATGTINMSGTAGKIALADTTTTLGCNGGSAACTSAQLALILDLVGFGSANFFEGSGAAPAPSNSTSILRAGDGCTDTDDNAADFASGAPAPRNASSVPNVCSGGGTRFLSITDASGAEGDSGTTPFFLTVSLNQPAGPEGVRFTYTTADGTATVADSDYVARTGTITFAEGERELTLSIDVVGDETVEPDEVFYVNLSEVAGAEIAKGQAVVTILTDDVATLAIHAIQGSGDRSPVEGQPVATTGIVTARKNNGFFIQTPDGEDDGNPATSEGLFVFTSSPPSADAAVGNAVLVQGTVLEFVPAADPLQLPLTQIANASVVKLAEGRPLPAAIALTSDMPNATGGLGQLEHLEGMRVTAPSFTVVAPTTGNTNEAQASGSSNGRFAVVVTGTARPFREPGIQIPNPDPLGSTAPNIPRWDFNPELIAVNSTTIGAPAADLAAGCRITGGSLTGPLDYTFRRYTIYPEGALTSDCSVRGEPRPSMLPGPDHVSFATYNLQRFFDTVNDANSGPTLTPAALERRLSKASIGIRAFLHTPDVLGVTEVENLSVLSTLASRINADAVAAGQPDPGYVAYLEEGFDVGGIDVGFLVKTASVGSVARIEVAQVTQEGADAVLTNPNGSTSVLNDRPPLVLDAVAHFTDGRRYPFTAIVVHQRSLSGIEDDAAGSNGWATAGQRVRDKRQKQAEYLATLIDGMQKDDPAREIVVLGDFNAFEFNDGYVDAMGTVTGLPSADGETAVDNDGAVLIAPSLLNMTLEASAEERYSFVFDYQAQSLDHVLVNQALVDSPAIVGLEISHARINADFPEVARNDAATPTRLSDHDPTVLLVRLQPATIADLGITVAAANADVFAGDALAFTAMLVNAGPDAAQFPGFGAVLDAELDDLTVTPPADWSCDAPAVADGRTTLSCSSETLADAAQAVFALSAVAPAALIDETVTLTVAATSQTQDPDATDDSAVASVSIVEDPAMAAQPLVNGVQVGGVEGAAGESRLFRIDVPAGARNLRILTAGGTGDVSLYASRDVLPTVDAWQLRSQRPGNNETVTLAAPQAGTWYVRVVGTRAFGRLTVRASYTP
;
A
#
# COMPACT_ATOMS: atom_id res chain seq x y z
N MET A 1 10.60 56.25 -68.99
CA MET A 1 10.74 57.12 -70.19
C MET A 1 11.48 56.33 -71.26
N THR A 2 10.89 56.27 -72.47
CA THR A 2 11.51 56.10 -73.82
C THR A 2 12.44 54.91 -74.10
N ARG A 3 12.00 53.91 -74.90
CA ARG A 3 12.14 53.73 -76.39
C ARG A 3 13.51 53.10 -76.77
N THR A 4 13.69 52.05 -77.60
CA THR A 4 13.18 51.68 -78.96
C THR A 4 13.77 50.28 -79.32
N THR A 5 13.03 49.21 -79.68
CA THR A 5 12.44 48.75 -80.97
C THR A 5 13.36 48.26 -82.12
N SER A 6 13.10 47.00 -82.57
CA SER A 6 13.13 46.43 -83.96
C SER A 6 14.50 46.09 -84.59
N ARG A 7 14.75 45.03 -85.40
CA ARG A 7 13.98 44.04 -86.23
C ARG A 7 15.02 42.97 -86.71
N LEU A 8 14.81 41.64 -86.73
CA LEU A 8 13.95 40.70 -87.53
C LEU A 8 14.75 39.82 -88.55
N LEU A 9 14.24 38.58 -88.72
CA LEU A 9 14.54 37.46 -89.67
C LEU A 9 15.74 36.52 -89.37
N SER A 10 15.70 35.21 -89.66
CA SER A 10 14.66 34.15 -89.69
C SER A 10 15.31 32.85 -90.20
N ALA A 11 15.14 31.74 -89.45
CA ALA A 11 15.04 30.34 -89.87
C ALA A 11 16.19 29.61 -90.62
N LEU A 12 16.74 28.57 -89.96
CA LEU A 12 16.75 27.20 -90.51
C LEU A 12 16.78 26.17 -89.36
N LEU A 13 15.78 25.29 -89.31
CA LEU A 13 15.77 24.06 -88.50
C LEU A 13 16.90 23.12 -88.93
N LEU A 14 17.60 22.47 -87.98
CA LEU A 14 18.06 21.09 -88.11
C LEU A 14 18.40 20.49 -86.72
N CYS A 15 17.66 19.43 -86.36
CA CYS A 15 17.86 18.44 -85.28
C CYS A 15 18.20 18.89 -83.85
N CYS A 16 17.18 18.85 -82.98
CA CYS A 16 17.34 18.52 -81.58
C CYS A 16 17.81 17.06 -81.43
N GLY A 17 18.96 16.87 -80.80
CA GLY A 17 19.15 15.81 -79.82
C GLY A 17 19.53 16.52 -78.52
N ALA A 18 18.60 16.60 -77.57
CA ALA A 18 18.95 16.98 -76.22
C ALA A 18 19.71 15.78 -75.64
N GLY A 19 21.05 15.86 -75.60
CA GLY A 19 21.83 14.98 -74.74
C GLY A 19 21.52 15.36 -73.29
N VAL A 20 21.21 14.38 -72.47
CA VAL A 20 21.15 14.52 -71.02
C VAL A 20 22.57 14.88 -70.57
N ALA A 21 22.73 15.90 -69.72
CA ALA A 21 24.03 16.21 -69.14
C ALA A 21 24.33 15.13 -68.10
N HIS A 22 25.34 14.30 -68.33
CA HIS A 22 25.81 13.31 -67.36
C HIS A 22 26.42 14.01 -66.15
N ALA A 23 26.25 13.42 -64.96
CA ALA A 23 26.90 13.92 -63.76
C ALA A 23 28.41 13.64 -63.80
N ASP A 24 29.21 14.66 -63.45
CA ASP A 24 30.65 14.50 -63.35
C ASP A 24 31.05 13.60 -62.16
N VAL A 25 30.18 13.41 -61.17
CA VAL A 25 30.37 12.48 -60.04
C VAL A 25 29.20 11.52 -59.97
N VAL A 26 29.51 10.22 -59.93
CA VAL A 26 28.54 9.11 -59.91
C VAL A 26 28.87 8.13 -58.80
N VAL A 27 27.89 7.34 -58.37
CA VAL A 27 28.03 6.18 -57.49
C VAL A 27 28.66 5.03 -58.28
N SER A 28 29.87 4.62 -57.91
CA SER A 28 30.59 3.52 -58.57
C SER A 28 30.38 2.17 -57.89
N GLN A 29 30.03 2.12 -56.60
CA GLN A 29 29.80 0.87 -55.88
C GLN A 29 28.80 1.04 -54.72
N VAL A 30 27.96 0.03 -54.48
CA VAL A 30 27.05 -0.02 -53.32
C VAL A 30 27.12 -1.41 -52.65
N TYR A 31 27.34 -1.41 -51.34
CA TYR A 31 27.41 -2.63 -50.52
C TYR A 31 26.69 -2.45 -49.18
N GLY A 32 25.59 -3.18 -48.97
CA GLY A 32 24.77 -3.16 -47.75
C GLY A 32 24.90 -4.43 -46.89
N GLY A 33 25.98 -5.19 -47.05
CA GLY A 33 26.19 -6.47 -46.39
C GLY A 33 27.02 -6.39 -45.11
N GLY A 34 27.49 -5.20 -44.72
CA GLY A 34 28.49 -4.98 -43.69
C GLY A 34 28.11 -5.52 -42.33
N GLY A 35 29.05 -6.20 -41.66
CA GLY A 35 28.81 -6.71 -40.30
C GLY A 35 27.92 -7.95 -40.21
N ASN A 36 27.28 -8.36 -41.30
CA ASN A 36 26.40 -9.53 -41.36
C ASN A 36 27.19 -10.84 -41.47
N GLY A 37 26.53 -11.98 -41.16
CA GLY A 37 27.11 -13.30 -41.35
C GLY A 37 27.51 -13.55 -42.81
N GLY A 38 28.79 -13.83 -43.04
CA GLY A 38 29.37 -14.05 -44.38
C GLY A 38 29.88 -12.79 -45.08
N ALA A 39 29.90 -11.63 -44.39
CA ALA A 39 30.37 -10.37 -44.93
C ALA A 39 31.91 -10.32 -45.07
N PRO A 40 32.46 -9.94 -46.24
CA PRO A 40 33.88 -9.63 -46.36
C PRO A 40 34.29 -8.39 -45.58
N PHE A 41 33.39 -7.43 -45.37
CA PHE A 41 33.65 -6.19 -44.63
C PHE A 41 32.71 -5.97 -43.45
N ASN A 42 33.20 -5.28 -42.43
CA ASN A 42 32.48 -5.03 -41.17
C ASN A 42 31.47 -3.89 -41.24
N ALA A 43 31.46 -3.11 -42.32
CA ALA A 43 30.57 -1.97 -42.50
C ALA A 43 30.02 -1.90 -43.93
N ASP A 44 28.82 -1.35 -44.05
CA ASP A 44 28.19 -0.96 -45.30
C ASP A 44 28.99 0.19 -45.94
N PHE A 45 28.90 0.36 -47.26
CA PHE A 45 29.51 1.53 -47.90
C PHE A 45 28.87 1.89 -49.25
N VAL A 46 29.07 3.16 -49.63
CA VAL A 46 28.83 3.69 -50.96
C VAL A 46 30.12 4.33 -51.45
N GLU A 47 30.52 4.02 -52.69
CA GLU A 47 31.69 4.61 -53.35
C GLU A 47 31.23 5.59 -54.42
N LEU A 48 31.81 6.80 -54.44
CA LEU A 48 31.63 7.80 -55.49
C LEU A 48 32.87 7.82 -56.41
N PHE A 49 32.66 8.24 -57.65
CA PHE A 49 33.69 8.31 -58.68
C PHE A 49 33.48 9.55 -59.56
N ASN A 50 34.56 10.28 -59.84
CA ASN A 50 34.55 11.42 -60.75
C ASN A 50 34.84 10.97 -62.20
N THR A 51 33.81 10.99 -63.05
CA THR A 51 33.88 10.63 -64.47
C THR A 51 34.44 11.75 -65.35
N GLY A 52 34.49 12.99 -64.83
CA GLY A 52 34.93 14.20 -65.51
C GLY A 52 36.46 14.35 -65.60
N ASP A 53 36.87 15.41 -66.30
CA ASP A 53 38.27 15.76 -66.57
C ASP A 53 38.84 16.85 -65.62
N LEU A 54 38.02 17.35 -64.70
CA LEU A 54 38.36 18.34 -63.67
C LEU A 54 37.98 17.85 -62.27
N PRO A 55 38.64 18.34 -61.20
CA PRO A 55 38.16 18.12 -59.84
C PRO A 55 36.74 18.64 -59.63
N VAL A 56 35.92 17.90 -58.85
CA VAL A 56 34.53 18.25 -58.55
C VAL A 56 34.32 18.31 -57.04
N SER A 57 33.82 19.44 -56.54
CA SER A 57 33.49 19.61 -55.11
C SER A 57 32.23 18.83 -54.71
N LEU A 58 32.30 18.20 -53.54
CA LEU A 58 31.18 17.56 -52.84
C LEU A 58 30.44 18.50 -51.88
N GLY A 59 30.92 19.73 -51.69
CA GLY A 59 30.32 20.72 -50.82
C GLY A 59 28.85 20.98 -51.16
N GLY A 60 27.99 20.93 -50.15
CA GLY A 60 26.55 21.13 -50.29
C GLY A 60 25.76 19.90 -50.78
N LYS A 61 26.42 18.75 -50.97
CA LYS A 61 25.81 17.50 -51.44
C LYS A 61 25.59 16.49 -50.31
N SER A 62 24.74 15.49 -50.54
CA SER A 62 24.55 14.37 -49.61
C SER A 62 24.29 13.04 -50.30
N LEU A 63 24.61 11.95 -49.60
CA LEU A 63 24.07 10.63 -49.90
C LEU A 63 22.78 10.41 -49.09
N GLN A 64 21.71 10.00 -49.77
CA GLN A 64 20.43 9.72 -49.13
C GLN A 64 19.95 8.32 -49.51
N TYR A 65 19.45 7.59 -48.51
CA TYR A 65 18.97 6.22 -48.67
C TYR A 65 17.45 6.11 -48.49
N ALA A 66 16.83 5.20 -49.24
CA ALA A 66 15.47 4.74 -49.03
C ALA A 66 15.34 3.23 -49.33
N SER A 67 14.45 2.54 -48.61
CA SER A 67 14.16 1.13 -48.87
C SER A 67 13.57 0.90 -50.28
N ALA A 68 13.79 -0.30 -50.85
CA ALA A 68 13.42 -0.65 -52.22
C ALA A 68 11.97 -0.34 -52.61
N THR A 69 11.00 -0.56 -51.71
CA THR A 69 9.55 -0.38 -51.96
C THR A 69 8.81 0.38 -50.85
N GLY A 70 9.48 0.79 -49.77
CA GLY A 70 8.83 1.33 -48.58
C GLY A 70 8.27 2.74 -48.72
N THR A 71 7.59 3.21 -47.66
CA THR A 71 6.85 4.48 -47.59
C THR A 71 7.68 5.70 -47.18
N GLY A 72 8.94 5.51 -46.76
CA GLY A 72 9.84 6.58 -46.34
C GLY A 72 10.46 7.36 -47.51
N ASN A 73 10.71 8.66 -47.29
CA ASN A 73 11.42 9.53 -48.23
C ASN A 73 12.94 9.31 -48.16
N PHE A 74 13.66 9.64 -49.23
CA PHE A 74 15.11 9.79 -49.16
C PHE A 74 15.46 10.77 -48.04
N GLY A 75 16.32 10.32 -47.12
CA GLY A 75 16.73 11.13 -45.98
C GLY A 75 15.62 11.42 -44.97
N SER A 76 14.71 10.47 -44.70
CA SER A 76 13.57 10.69 -43.80
C SER A 76 13.94 11.08 -42.36
N GLY A 77 15.21 10.91 -41.96
CA GLY A 77 15.79 11.45 -40.75
C GLY A 77 17.32 11.53 -40.86
N PRO A 78 18.01 12.09 -39.85
CA PRO A 78 19.47 12.28 -39.87
C PRO A 78 20.28 10.99 -40.10
N SER A 79 19.75 9.84 -39.68
CA SER A 79 20.39 8.53 -39.88
C SER A 79 20.28 7.96 -41.30
N GLN A 80 19.54 8.63 -42.20
CA GLN A 80 19.40 8.26 -43.62
C GLN A 80 20.04 9.27 -44.57
N ILE A 81 20.80 10.24 -44.03
CA ILE A 81 21.53 11.27 -44.78
C ILE A 81 22.99 11.23 -44.34
N VAL A 82 23.91 11.25 -45.30
CA VAL A 82 25.30 11.62 -45.07
C VAL A 82 25.57 12.90 -45.82
N VAL A 83 25.74 14.01 -45.09
CA VAL A 83 26.19 15.27 -45.67
C VAL A 83 27.66 15.10 -46.05
N LEU A 84 27.97 15.32 -47.33
CA LEU A 84 29.33 15.12 -47.83
C LEU A 84 30.20 16.33 -47.44
N PRO A 85 31.47 16.10 -47.05
CA PRO A 85 32.37 17.19 -46.70
C PRO A 85 32.68 18.06 -47.92
N ASP A 86 33.03 19.32 -47.70
CA ASP A 86 33.43 20.23 -48.78
C ASP A 86 34.86 19.91 -49.25
N VAL A 87 34.96 18.84 -50.04
CA VAL A 87 36.20 18.32 -50.62
C VAL A 87 36.02 18.06 -52.11
N GLU A 88 37.11 18.15 -52.86
CA GLU A 88 37.10 17.86 -54.29
C GLU A 88 37.54 16.43 -54.58
N ILE A 89 36.76 15.70 -55.40
CA ILE A 89 37.22 14.45 -56.00
C ILE A 89 38.00 14.81 -57.27
N PRO A 90 39.31 14.48 -57.40
CA PRO A 90 40.06 14.75 -58.61
C PRO A 90 39.51 13.95 -59.81
N ALA A 91 39.84 14.36 -61.04
CA ALA A 91 39.45 13.62 -62.25
C ALA A 91 39.84 12.14 -62.18
N GLY A 92 38.87 11.23 -62.40
CA GLY A 92 39.04 9.79 -62.23
C GLY A 92 39.19 9.30 -60.78
N GLY A 93 39.02 10.17 -59.78
CA GLY A 93 39.19 9.87 -58.36
C GLY A 93 38.00 9.11 -57.77
N TYR A 94 38.25 8.41 -56.66
CA TYR A 94 37.23 7.71 -55.87
C TYR A 94 37.01 8.42 -54.53
N PHE A 95 35.84 8.21 -53.92
CA PHE A 95 35.53 8.70 -52.58
C PHE A 95 34.65 7.69 -51.84
N LEU A 96 35.14 7.14 -50.73
CA LEU A 96 34.51 6.07 -49.98
C LEU A 96 33.73 6.62 -48.79
N VAL A 97 32.43 6.34 -48.75
CA VAL A 97 31.57 6.65 -47.60
C VAL A 97 31.29 5.36 -46.84
N GLY A 98 31.91 5.20 -45.66
CA GLY A 98 31.64 4.10 -44.74
C GLY A 98 30.36 4.34 -43.96
N LEU A 99 29.51 3.34 -43.84
CA LEU A 99 28.17 3.46 -43.25
C LEU A 99 28.02 2.54 -42.03
N ALA A 100 26.80 2.17 -41.65
CA ALA A 100 26.57 1.33 -40.46
C ALA A 100 27.30 -0.02 -40.57
N GLY A 101 27.77 -0.54 -39.43
CA GLY A 101 28.54 -1.78 -39.39
C GLY A 101 28.28 -2.63 -38.15
N GLY A 102 28.95 -3.78 -38.09
CA GLY A 102 28.85 -4.77 -37.02
C GLY A 102 30.17 -5.53 -36.80
N ALA A 103 30.17 -6.56 -35.97
CA ALA A 103 31.40 -7.24 -35.53
C ALA A 103 32.01 -8.24 -36.54
N THR A 104 31.37 -8.48 -37.69
CA THR A 104 31.78 -9.54 -38.65
C THR A 104 32.35 -8.96 -39.94
N GLY A 105 33.51 -9.43 -40.40
CA GLY A 105 34.17 -8.98 -41.63
C GLY A 105 35.44 -8.18 -41.36
N ALA A 106 36.25 -7.92 -42.39
CA ALA A 106 37.44 -7.08 -42.28
C ALA A 106 37.04 -5.60 -42.18
N PRO A 107 37.86 -4.73 -41.56
CA PRO A 107 37.65 -3.28 -41.66
C PRO A 107 37.67 -2.82 -43.12
N LEU A 108 36.86 -1.82 -43.45
CA LEU A 108 36.98 -1.10 -44.72
C LEU A 108 38.37 -0.43 -44.81
N PRO A 109 38.88 -0.16 -46.02
CA PRO A 109 39.87 0.89 -46.20
C PRO A 109 39.39 2.19 -45.53
N THR A 110 40.33 3.04 -45.08
CA THR A 110 39.99 4.31 -44.43
C THR A 110 38.95 5.05 -45.26
N SER A 111 37.76 5.26 -44.69
CA SER A 111 36.67 5.92 -45.39
C SER A 111 36.93 7.42 -45.41
N ASP A 112 36.63 8.08 -46.53
CA ASP A 112 36.83 9.52 -46.69
C ASP A 112 35.70 10.33 -46.02
N ALA A 113 34.54 9.69 -45.82
CA ALA A 113 33.48 10.14 -44.95
C ALA A 113 32.81 8.95 -44.25
N THR A 114 32.13 9.21 -43.14
CA THR A 114 31.39 8.18 -42.40
C THR A 114 29.94 8.62 -42.15
N GLY A 115 29.03 7.66 -42.12
CA GLY A 115 27.63 7.87 -41.78
C GLY A 115 27.02 6.70 -41.03
N THR A 116 25.78 6.86 -40.58
CA THR A 116 25.06 5.84 -39.81
C THR A 116 23.97 5.14 -40.64
N ILE A 117 23.99 5.29 -41.97
CA ILE A 117 22.97 4.68 -42.84
C ILE A 117 23.10 3.16 -42.74
N ASN A 118 22.02 2.50 -42.33
CA ASN A 118 21.91 1.05 -42.33
C ASN A 118 21.24 0.58 -43.62
N MET A 119 22.02 0.03 -44.55
CA MET A 119 21.55 -0.35 -45.87
C MET A 119 21.07 -1.81 -45.90
N SER A 120 20.14 -2.09 -46.80
CA SER A 120 19.76 -3.48 -47.09
C SER A 120 20.84 -4.15 -47.93
N GLY A 121 21.28 -5.33 -47.51
CA GLY A 121 22.21 -6.16 -48.28
C GLY A 121 21.63 -6.81 -49.54
N THR A 122 20.33 -6.61 -49.84
CA THR A 122 19.66 -7.28 -50.98
C THR A 122 18.87 -6.36 -51.91
N ALA A 123 18.31 -5.25 -51.42
CA ALA A 123 17.55 -4.31 -52.25
C ALA A 123 17.36 -2.94 -51.57
N GLY A 124 17.54 -1.84 -52.31
CA GLY A 124 17.46 -0.48 -51.79
C GLY A 124 17.62 0.59 -52.86
N LYS A 125 17.61 1.86 -52.45
CA LYS A 125 17.79 3.03 -53.33
C LYS A 125 18.77 4.01 -52.70
N ILE A 126 19.72 4.49 -53.48
CA ILE A 126 20.68 5.53 -53.11
C ILE A 126 20.57 6.69 -54.08
N ALA A 127 20.45 7.90 -53.55
CA ALA A 127 20.53 9.14 -54.33
C ALA A 127 21.75 9.95 -53.87
N LEU A 128 22.61 10.32 -54.82
CA LEU A 128 23.55 11.41 -54.65
C LEU A 128 22.81 12.71 -54.95
N ALA A 129 22.65 13.58 -53.96
CA ALA A 129 21.76 14.74 -54.04
C ALA A 129 22.50 16.07 -53.86
N ASP A 130 22.15 17.08 -54.65
CA ASP A 130 22.63 18.47 -54.55
C ASP A 130 21.87 19.27 -53.48
N THR A 131 21.78 18.67 -52.30
CA THR A 131 21.20 19.26 -51.08
C THR A 131 21.72 18.51 -49.88
N THR A 132 21.82 19.18 -48.73
CA THR A 132 22.16 18.57 -47.43
C THR A 132 20.94 18.19 -46.61
N THR A 133 19.73 18.50 -47.10
CA THR A 133 18.46 18.19 -46.45
C THR A 133 17.66 17.15 -47.24
N THR A 134 16.68 16.51 -46.60
CA THR A 134 15.84 15.47 -47.22
C THR A 134 15.29 15.89 -48.59
N LEU A 135 15.34 14.98 -49.57
CA LEU A 135 14.67 15.19 -50.86
C LEU A 135 13.14 15.21 -50.73
N GLY A 136 12.56 14.68 -49.64
CA GLY A 136 11.12 14.70 -49.39
C GLY A 136 10.29 13.86 -50.37
N CYS A 137 10.93 12.96 -51.14
CA CYS A 137 10.31 12.00 -52.05
C CYS A 137 11.10 10.69 -52.09
N ASN A 138 10.58 9.64 -52.74
CA ASN A 138 11.30 8.39 -52.96
C ASN A 138 11.08 7.77 -54.35
N GLY A 139 10.35 8.47 -55.23
CA GLY A 139 10.02 8.06 -56.59
C GLY A 139 9.09 6.84 -56.72
N GLY A 140 8.66 6.25 -55.60
CA GLY A 140 7.70 5.15 -55.53
C GLY A 140 6.40 5.61 -54.86
N SER A 141 6.24 5.30 -53.57
CA SER A 141 5.05 5.69 -52.77
C SER A 141 4.89 7.21 -52.64
N ALA A 142 5.99 7.97 -52.73
CA ALA A 142 6.02 9.42 -52.77
C ALA A 142 6.78 9.87 -54.03
N ALA A 143 6.04 10.22 -55.09
CA ALA A 143 6.61 10.64 -56.37
C ALA A 143 7.45 11.91 -56.23
N CYS A 144 8.62 11.96 -56.88
CA CYS A 144 9.46 13.14 -56.90
C CYS A 144 8.92 14.19 -57.88
N THR A 145 8.81 15.43 -57.42
CA THR A 145 8.50 16.59 -58.28
C THR A 145 9.67 16.91 -59.20
N SER A 146 9.43 17.67 -60.27
CA SER A 146 10.51 18.11 -61.17
C SER A 146 11.62 18.90 -60.49
N ALA A 147 11.30 19.65 -59.42
CA ALA A 147 12.31 20.35 -58.63
C ALA A 147 13.16 19.38 -57.80
N GLN A 148 12.54 18.34 -57.22
CA GLN A 148 13.26 17.30 -56.46
C GLN A 148 14.10 16.40 -57.37
N LEU A 149 13.61 16.07 -58.57
CA LEU A 149 14.37 15.32 -59.56
C LEU A 149 15.61 16.10 -60.04
N ALA A 150 15.50 17.43 -60.15
CA ALA A 150 16.64 18.28 -60.51
C ALA A 150 17.73 18.37 -59.43
N LEU A 151 17.45 17.92 -58.20
CA LEU A 151 18.43 17.82 -57.11
C LEU A 151 19.13 16.46 -57.08
N ILE A 152 18.69 15.48 -57.86
CA ILE A 152 19.34 14.16 -57.93
C ILE A 152 20.44 14.24 -58.98
N LEU A 153 21.69 14.03 -58.54
CA LEU A 153 22.87 14.03 -59.39
C LEU A 153 23.13 12.64 -59.98
N ASP A 154 22.97 11.60 -59.17
CA ASP A 154 23.01 10.20 -59.61
C ASP A 154 22.06 9.37 -58.73
N LEU A 155 21.37 8.39 -59.32
CA LEU A 155 20.39 7.54 -58.66
C LEU A 155 20.65 6.06 -58.95
N VAL A 156 20.91 5.30 -57.90
CA VAL A 156 21.08 3.86 -57.98
C VAL A 156 19.96 3.14 -57.22
N GLY A 157 19.04 2.53 -57.97
CA GLY A 157 18.10 1.54 -57.42
C GLY A 157 18.61 0.13 -57.68
N PHE A 158 18.62 -0.73 -56.66
CA PHE A 158 19.18 -2.09 -56.75
C PHE A 158 18.25 -3.16 -56.17
N GLY A 159 18.37 -4.38 -56.71
CA GLY A 159 17.52 -5.50 -56.33
C GLY A 159 16.06 -5.26 -56.78
N SER A 160 15.12 -5.28 -55.83
CA SER A 160 13.70 -5.06 -56.10
C SER A 160 13.27 -3.58 -56.04
N ALA A 161 14.20 -2.64 -56.23
CA ALA A 161 13.92 -1.20 -56.15
C ALA A 161 12.86 -0.77 -57.17
N ASN A 162 11.92 0.08 -56.72
CA ASN A 162 10.85 0.62 -57.57
C ASN A 162 11.14 2.00 -58.17
N PHE A 163 12.36 2.53 -57.97
CA PHE A 163 12.83 3.79 -58.51
C PHE A 163 14.34 3.68 -58.75
N PHE A 164 14.75 3.90 -59.99
CA PHE A 164 16.09 3.64 -60.54
C PHE A 164 16.23 4.41 -61.86
N GLU A 165 17.45 4.52 -62.38
CA GLU A 165 17.72 5.10 -63.70
C GLU A 165 17.62 4.06 -64.82
N GLY A 166 17.14 4.51 -65.97
CA GLY A 166 17.06 3.72 -67.20
C GLY A 166 16.06 2.57 -67.19
N SER A 167 16.45 1.45 -67.82
CA SER A 167 15.53 0.37 -68.20
C SER A 167 15.20 -0.61 -67.07
N GLY A 168 15.95 -0.60 -65.97
CA GLY A 168 15.73 -1.48 -64.81
C GLY A 168 16.66 -1.15 -63.63
N ALA A 169 16.35 -1.69 -62.46
CA ALA A 169 17.23 -1.63 -61.30
C ALA A 169 18.53 -2.42 -61.54
N ALA A 170 19.61 -2.00 -60.88
CA ALA A 170 20.85 -2.77 -60.79
C ALA A 170 20.59 -4.17 -60.16
N PRO A 171 21.41 -5.19 -60.49
CA PRO A 171 21.26 -6.54 -59.91
C PRO A 171 21.22 -6.55 -58.38
N ALA A 172 20.62 -7.58 -57.77
CA ALA A 172 20.61 -7.71 -56.32
C ALA A 172 22.03 -8.05 -55.76
N PRO A 173 22.56 -7.29 -54.78
CA PRO A 173 23.72 -7.69 -53.99
C PRO A 173 23.36 -8.76 -52.95
N SER A 174 24.35 -9.19 -52.16
CA SER A 174 24.20 -10.11 -51.04
C SER A 174 25.15 -9.74 -49.91
N ASN A 175 25.11 -10.46 -48.78
CA ASN A 175 26.10 -10.25 -47.71
C ASN A 175 27.55 -10.39 -48.21
N SER A 176 27.82 -11.16 -49.27
CA SER A 176 29.17 -11.36 -49.81
C SER A 176 29.45 -10.64 -51.14
N THR A 177 28.49 -9.87 -51.69
CA THR A 177 28.62 -9.21 -53.00
C THR A 177 28.08 -7.78 -52.99
N SER A 178 28.76 -6.88 -53.69
CA SER A 178 28.31 -5.51 -53.97
C SER A 178 27.76 -5.41 -55.39
N ILE A 179 27.14 -4.28 -55.72
CA ILE A 179 26.96 -3.88 -57.13
C ILE A 179 28.09 -2.91 -57.54
N LEU A 180 28.65 -3.12 -58.72
CA LEU A 180 29.80 -2.38 -59.26
C LEU A 180 29.44 -1.76 -60.60
N ARG A 181 29.65 -0.45 -60.75
CA ARG A 181 29.50 0.28 -62.00
C ARG A 181 30.63 -0.10 -62.97
N ALA A 182 30.30 -0.35 -64.24
CA ALA A 182 31.22 -0.84 -65.24
C ALA A 182 32.34 0.17 -65.57
N GLY A 183 33.46 -0.34 -66.11
CA GLY A 183 34.63 0.48 -66.43
C GLY A 183 35.29 1.11 -65.19
N ASP A 184 35.16 0.47 -64.03
CA ASP A 184 35.68 0.98 -62.75
C ASP A 184 35.14 2.38 -62.40
N GLY A 185 33.86 2.62 -62.72
CA GLY A 185 33.18 3.91 -62.54
C GLY A 185 33.02 4.73 -63.83
N CYS A 186 33.81 4.46 -64.87
CA CYS A 186 33.78 5.25 -66.11
C CYS A 186 32.57 5.00 -67.03
N THR A 187 31.73 3.99 -66.76
CA THR A 187 30.55 3.70 -67.59
C THR A 187 29.29 4.17 -66.89
N ASP A 188 28.77 5.30 -67.34
CA ASP A 188 27.49 5.85 -66.89
C ASP A 188 26.64 6.18 -68.13
N THR A 189 25.60 5.39 -68.34
CA THR A 189 24.67 5.55 -69.46
C THR A 189 23.29 6.01 -68.99
N ASP A 190 23.19 6.45 -67.73
CA ASP A 190 21.95 6.71 -67.00
C ASP A 190 21.01 5.47 -66.99
N ASP A 191 21.58 4.25 -66.98
CA ASP A 191 20.81 3.00 -66.93
C ASP A 191 21.42 2.00 -65.96
N ASN A 192 20.83 1.91 -64.75
CA ASN A 192 21.36 1.09 -63.67
C ASN A 192 21.47 -0.40 -64.05
N ALA A 193 20.58 -0.93 -64.89
CA ALA A 193 20.63 -2.33 -65.33
C ALA A 193 21.73 -2.60 -66.37
N ALA A 194 22.13 -1.58 -67.14
CA ALA A 194 23.21 -1.66 -68.11
C ALA A 194 24.59 -1.38 -67.46
N ASP A 195 24.61 -0.48 -66.48
CA ASP A 195 25.85 0.06 -65.93
C ASP A 195 26.39 -0.77 -64.76
N PHE A 196 25.56 -1.53 -64.03
CA PHE A 196 25.98 -2.27 -62.84
C PHE A 196 25.98 -3.79 -63.00
N ALA A 197 26.99 -4.44 -62.40
CA ALA A 197 27.06 -5.89 -62.21
C ALA A 197 27.25 -6.25 -60.73
N SER A 198 26.74 -7.41 -60.30
CA SER A 198 26.98 -7.94 -58.95
C SER A 198 28.33 -8.68 -58.90
N GLY A 199 29.15 -8.42 -57.89
CA GLY A 199 30.50 -8.97 -57.77
C GLY A 199 31.06 -8.86 -56.35
N ALA A 200 32.31 -9.30 -56.14
CA ALA A 200 32.97 -9.16 -54.84
C ALA A 200 33.17 -7.67 -54.49
N PRO A 201 32.88 -7.23 -53.25
CA PRO A 201 33.09 -5.84 -52.84
C PRO A 201 34.57 -5.47 -52.94
N ALA A 202 34.84 -4.31 -53.54
CA ALA A 202 36.19 -3.81 -53.80
C ALA A 202 36.26 -2.30 -53.53
N PRO A 203 36.10 -1.87 -52.26
CA PRO A 203 36.01 -0.46 -51.90
C PRO A 203 37.31 0.31 -52.17
N ARG A 204 37.19 1.51 -52.74
CA ARG A 204 38.26 2.47 -53.03
C ARG A 204 37.93 3.83 -52.44
N ASN A 205 38.88 4.40 -51.72
CA ASN A 205 38.82 5.73 -51.12
C ASN A 205 39.61 6.76 -51.93
N ALA A 206 39.75 7.99 -51.44
CA ALA A 206 40.45 9.08 -52.13
C ALA A 206 41.96 8.82 -52.31
N SER A 207 42.55 7.90 -51.55
CA SER A 207 43.93 7.43 -51.75
C SER A 207 44.08 6.38 -52.85
N SER A 208 42.98 5.93 -53.44
CA SER A 208 43.02 4.93 -54.50
C SER A 208 43.41 5.57 -55.82
N VAL A 209 44.37 4.93 -56.52
CA VAL A 209 44.89 5.31 -57.84
C VAL A 209 43.75 5.76 -58.77
N PRO A 210 43.62 7.07 -59.08
CA PRO A 210 42.52 7.54 -59.92
C PRO A 210 42.52 6.88 -61.31
N ASN A 211 41.33 6.44 -61.75
CA ASN A 211 41.03 5.80 -63.03
C ASN A 211 40.52 6.84 -64.03
N VAL A 212 41.42 7.48 -64.77
CA VAL A 212 41.05 8.54 -65.73
C VAL A 212 40.34 7.93 -66.95
N CYS A 213 39.09 8.30 -67.17
CA CYS A 213 38.31 7.87 -68.33
C CYS A 213 38.94 8.38 -69.65
N SER A 214 38.75 7.70 -70.77
CA SER A 214 39.56 7.93 -71.98
C SER A 214 39.37 9.32 -72.63
N GLY A 215 40.26 10.26 -72.30
CA GLY A 215 40.42 11.60 -72.89
C GLY A 215 41.40 12.44 -72.05
N GLY A 216 42.62 12.69 -72.54
CA GLY A 216 43.74 13.21 -71.73
C GLY A 216 43.60 14.66 -71.21
N GLY A 217 44.08 14.91 -69.99
CA GLY A 217 44.14 16.24 -69.35
C GLY A 217 45.47 16.50 -68.63
N THR A 218 45.72 17.75 -68.26
CA THR A 218 46.92 18.29 -67.58
C THR A 218 47.34 17.49 -66.33
N ARG A 219 48.65 17.41 -66.04
CA ARG A 219 49.20 16.83 -64.80
C ARG A 219 49.00 17.83 -63.65
N PHE A 220 48.23 17.45 -62.65
CA PHE A 220 47.97 18.25 -61.45
C PHE A 220 48.62 17.64 -60.21
N LEU A 221 49.21 18.49 -59.37
CA LEU A 221 49.81 18.18 -58.09
C LEU A 221 48.89 18.64 -56.94
N SER A 222 48.66 17.77 -55.98
CA SER A 222 47.86 18.05 -54.77
C SER A 222 48.55 17.54 -53.52
N ILE A 223 48.28 18.16 -52.37
CA ILE A 223 48.66 17.67 -51.03
C ILE A 223 47.41 17.46 -50.17
N THR A 224 47.37 16.37 -49.40
CA THR A 224 46.28 16.09 -48.45
C THR A 224 46.47 16.82 -47.12
N ASP A 225 45.37 17.15 -46.45
CA ASP A 225 45.39 17.61 -45.06
C ASP A 225 45.75 16.44 -44.12
N ALA A 226 46.11 16.75 -42.88
CA ALA A 226 46.36 15.77 -41.83
C ALA A 226 45.77 16.23 -40.50
N SER A 227 45.38 15.28 -39.64
CA SER A 227 45.01 15.56 -38.26
C SER A 227 45.38 14.38 -37.37
N GLY A 228 45.61 14.63 -36.09
CA GLY A 228 45.98 13.62 -35.11
C GLY A 228 46.21 14.24 -33.75
N ALA A 229 46.30 13.40 -32.72
CA ALA A 229 46.74 13.81 -31.39
C ALA A 229 48.26 13.96 -31.34
N GLU A 230 48.75 14.89 -30.54
CA GLU A 230 50.20 15.11 -30.34
C GLU A 230 50.83 14.08 -29.41
N GLY A 231 50.07 13.59 -28.42
CA GLY A 231 50.50 12.63 -27.41
C GLY A 231 51.25 13.30 -26.24
N ASP A 232 51.31 12.64 -25.10
CA ASP A 232 51.80 13.24 -23.83
C ASP A 232 53.30 13.64 -23.81
N SER A 233 54.11 13.15 -24.76
CA SER A 233 55.56 13.44 -24.82
C SER A 233 56.23 13.03 -26.14
N GLY A 234 57.34 13.70 -26.48
CA GLY A 234 58.19 13.31 -27.59
C GLY A 234 57.71 13.90 -28.91
N THR A 235 57.76 13.13 -30.00
CA THR A 235 57.25 13.59 -31.30
C THR A 235 56.39 12.54 -31.97
N THR A 236 55.20 12.93 -32.44
CA THR A 236 54.28 12.12 -33.21
C THR A 236 54.34 12.51 -34.69
N PRO A 237 54.67 11.58 -35.61
CA PRO A 237 54.79 11.91 -37.03
C PRO A 237 53.41 12.01 -37.70
N PHE A 238 53.13 13.17 -38.29
CA PHE A 238 51.94 13.38 -39.11
C PHE A 238 52.32 13.22 -40.57
N PHE A 239 51.60 12.34 -41.26
CA PHE A 239 51.88 11.97 -42.65
C PHE A 239 50.95 12.71 -43.61
N LEU A 240 51.52 13.43 -44.57
CA LEU A 240 50.77 14.09 -45.64
C LEU A 240 51.12 13.44 -46.98
N THR A 241 50.11 13.09 -47.77
CA THR A 241 50.32 12.53 -49.10
C THR A 241 50.29 13.63 -50.14
N VAL A 242 51.35 13.72 -50.93
CA VAL A 242 51.40 14.54 -52.14
C VAL A 242 51.15 13.62 -53.32
N SER A 243 50.19 13.95 -54.18
CA SER A 243 49.75 13.10 -55.28
C SER A 243 49.69 13.82 -56.62
N LEU A 244 49.85 13.05 -57.70
CA LEU A 244 49.61 13.47 -59.07
C LEU A 244 48.32 12.83 -59.60
N ASN A 245 47.50 13.60 -60.31
CA ASN A 245 46.29 13.08 -60.96
C ASN A 245 46.59 12.05 -62.08
N GLN A 246 47.85 11.90 -62.49
CA GLN A 246 48.35 10.84 -63.37
C GLN A 246 49.87 10.67 -63.15
N PRO A 247 50.48 9.50 -63.45
CA PRO A 247 51.90 9.25 -63.19
C PRO A 247 52.83 10.33 -63.78
N ALA A 248 53.92 10.62 -63.09
CA ALA A 248 54.93 11.56 -63.59
C ALA A 248 55.52 11.07 -64.92
N GLY A 249 55.74 12.01 -65.85
CA GLY A 249 56.35 11.70 -67.14
C GLY A 249 57.86 11.46 -67.03
N PRO A 250 58.55 11.21 -68.15
CA PRO A 250 59.99 10.93 -68.18
C PRO A 250 60.86 12.07 -67.60
N GLU A 251 60.35 13.30 -67.60
CA GLU A 251 61.03 14.48 -67.02
C GLU A 251 60.79 14.64 -65.51
N GLY A 252 59.94 13.79 -64.90
CA GLY A 252 59.53 13.87 -63.50
C GLY A 252 58.58 15.04 -63.20
N VAL A 253 58.19 15.17 -61.92
CA VAL A 253 57.52 16.37 -61.39
C VAL A 253 58.24 16.82 -60.12
N ARG A 254 58.76 18.06 -60.09
CA ARG A 254 59.53 18.59 -58.96
C ARG A 254 58.75 19.69 -58.24
N PHE A 255 58.82 19.73 -56.91
CA PHE A 255 58.20 20.76 -56.07
C PHE A 255 58.96 20.96 -54.74
N THR A 256 58.83 22.13 -54.14
CA THR A 256 59.35 22.45 -52.80
C THR A 256 58.19 22.53 -51.80
N TYR A 257 58.30 21.89 -50.63
CA TYR A 257 57.36 22.02 -49.51
C TYR A 257 57.98 22.82 -48.36
N THR A 258 57.20 23.62 -47.65
CA THR A 258 57.62 24.37 -46.45
C THR A 258 56.48 24.46 -45.45
N THR A 259 56.73 24.14 -44.18
CA THR A 259 55.76 24.34 -43.10
C THR A 259 55.61 25.83 -42.76
N ALA A 260 54.44 26.25 -42.30
CA ALA A 260 54.18 27.61 -41.83
C ALA A 260 53.23 27.59 -40.63
N ASP A 261 53.46 28.49 -39.67
CA ASP A 261 52.67 28.61 -38.45
C ASP A 261 51.21 28.98 -38.75
N GLY A 262 50.31 28.48 -37.91
CA GLY A 262 48.90 28.89 -37.84
C GLY A 262 48.57 29.35 -36.44
N THR A 263 47.71 28.62 -35.73
CA THR A 263 47.60 28.76 -34.26
C THR A 263 48.69 27.95 -33.56
N ALA A 264 49.02 26.78 -34.09
CA ALA A 264 50.22 26.04 -33.71
C ALA A 264 51.47 26.72 -34.28
N THR A 265 52.48 26.94 -33.44
CA THR A 265 53.72 27.64 -33.74
C THR A 265 54.96 26.86 -33.31
N VAL A 266 56.03 27.03 -34.08
CA VAL A 266 57.36 26.51 -33.70
C VAL A 266 57.90 27.18 -32.43
N ALA A 267 57.36 28.35 -32.04
CA ALA A 267 57.81 29.09 -30.86
C ALA A 267 57.25 28.51 -29.56
N ASP A 268 56.03 27.99 -29.61
CA ASP A 268 55.37 27.32 -28.48
C ASP A 268 55.78 25.83 -28.40
N SER A 269 56.38 25.33 -29.48
CA SER A 269 57.03 24.01 -29.65
C SER A 269 56.13 22.93 -30.23
N ASP A 270 54.95 23.27 -30.71
CA ASP A 270 53.88 22.34 -31.12
C ASP A 270 54.27 21.46 -32.33
N TYR A 271 55.17 21.94 -33.19
CA TYR A 271 55.71 21.14 -34.30
C TYR A 271 57.11 21.54 -34.72
N VAL A 272 57.82 20.63 -35.39
CA VAL A 272 59.17 20.87 -35.92
C VAL A 272 59.10 21.42 -37.35
N ALA A 273 59.53 22.68 -37.52
CA ALA A 273 59.56 23.35 -38.82
C ALA A 273 60.37 22.56 -39.87
N ARG A 274 59.82 22.39 -41.08
CA ARG A 274 60.44 21.58 -42.13
C ARG A 274 60.28 22.21 -43.51
N THR A 275 61.35 22.15 -44.32
CA THR A 275 61.33 22.52 -45.74
C THR A 275 62.16 21.54 -46.56
N GLY A 276 61.79 21.31 -47.81
CA GLY A 276 62.55 20.46 -48.71
C GLY A 276 62.03 20.45 -50.14
N THR A 277 62.86 20.02 -51.08
CA THR A 277 62.47 19.84 -52.48
C THR A 277 62.42 18.35 -52.82
N ILE A 278 61.32 17.89 -53.40
CA ILE A 278 61.08 16.50 -53.77
C ILE A 278 60.78 16.41 -55.26
N THR A 279 61.02 15.25 -55.87
CA THR A 279 60.71 14.97 -57.26
C THR A 279 60.05 13.60 -57.38
N PHE A 280 58.90 13.54 -58.05
CA PHE A 280 58.31 12.30 -58.54
C PHE A 280 59.16 11.78 -59.70
N ALA A 281 59.73 10.58 -59.56
CA ALA A 281 60.38 9.88 -60.65
C ALA A 281 59.36 9.41 -61.71
N GLU A 282 59.82 9.10 -62.92
CA GLU A 282 58.96 8.59 -63.99
C GLU A 282 58.12 7.40 -63.50
N GLY A 283 56.80 7.46 -63.70
CA GLY A 283 55.86 6.44 -63.26
C GLY A 283 55.41 6.56 -61.80
N GLU A 284 56.05 7.40 -60.97
CA GLU A 284 55.58 7.69 -59.62
C GLU A 284 54.36 8.61 -59.64
N ARG A 285 53.46 8.41 -58.69
CA ARG A 285 52.21 9.16 -58.58
C ARG A 285 51.96 9.71 -57.18
N GLU A 286 52.54 9.12 -56.14
CA GLU A 286 52.34 9.52 -54.75
C GLU A 286 53.66 9.52 -53.97
N LEU A 287 53.78 10.48 -53.05
CA LEU A 287 54.90 10.63 -52.13
C LEU A 287 54.35 11.06 -50.77
N THR A 288 54.95 10.57 -49.69
CA THR A 288 54.54 10.91 -48.32
C THR A 288 55.54 11.86 -47.67
N LEU A 289 55.05 12.99 -47.16
CA LEU A 289 55.74 13.89 -46.25
C LEU A 289 55.47 13.46 -44.81
N SER A 290 56.47 13.61 -43.93
CA SER A 290 56.34 13.41 -42.49
C SER A 290 56.68 14.73 -41.81
N ILE A 291 55.78 15.29 -41.02
CA ILE A 291 56.06 16.42 -40.15
C ILE A 291 55.98 15.92 -38.72
N ASP A 292 56.98 16.22 -37.92
CA ASP A 292 57.00 15.79 -36.51
C ASP A 292 56.23 16.84 -35.68
N VAL A 293 55.12 16.42 -35.08
CA VAL A 293 54.35 17.18 -34.08
C VAL A 293 54.94 16.85 -32.72
N VAL A 294 55.15 17.83 -31.85
CA VAL A 294 55.74 17.61 -30.52
C VAL A 294 54.62 17.39 -29.54
N GLY A 295 54.72 16.34 -28.74
CA GLY A 295 53.74 16.05 -27.70
C GLY A 295 54.13 16.62 -26.34
N ASP A 296 53.15 17.11 -25.58
CA ASP A 296 53.29 17.52 -24.19
C ASP A 296 52.03 17.27 -23.34
N GLU A 297 51.93 17.87 -22.14
CA GLU A 297 50.81 17.65 -21.18
C GLU A 297 49.99 18.94 -20.94
N THR A 298 50.14 19.94 -21.81
CA THR A 298 49.54 21.27 -21.66
C THR A 298 48.14 21.27 -22.21
N VAL A 299 47.17 21.60 -21.35
CA VAL A 299 45.78 21.73 -21.83
C VAL A 299 45.63 22.96 -22.73
N GLU A 300 45.48 22.71 -24.02
CA GLU A 300 45.34 23.69 -25.08
C GLU A 300 44.16 23.37 -26.03
N PRO A 301 43.60 24.33 -26.79
CA PRO A 301 42.57 24.02 -27.78
C PRO A 301 43.16 23.28 -29.00
N ASP A 302 42.31 22.69 -29.86
CA ASP A 302 42.78 22.18 -31.16
C ASP A 302 43.48 23.30 -31.96
N GLU A 303 44.68 23.00 -32.46
CA GLU A 303 45.53 23.97 -33.13
C GLU A 303 45.87 23.56 -34.56
N VAL A 304 46.25 24.51 -35.41
CA VAL A 304 46.58 24.26 -36.82
C VAL A 304 47.91 24.86 -37.24
N PHE A 305 48.64 24.15 -38.10
CA PHE A 305 49.75 24.68 -38.91
C PHE A 305 49.57 24.27 -40.38
N TYR A 306 50.39 24.82 -41.28
CA TYR A 306 50.24 24.62 -42.73
C TYR A 306 51.46 23.97 -43.37
N VAL A 307 51.26 23.22 -44.45
CA VAL A 307 52.33 22.75 -45.35
C VAL A 307 52.08 23.29 -46.76
N ASN A 308 52.96 24.18 -47.24
CA ASN A 308 52.82 24.87 -48.52
C ASN A 308 53.73 24.26 -49.59
N LEU A 309 53.14 23.91 -50.74
CA LEU A 309 53.84 23.53 -51.98
C LEU A 309 54.15 24.77 -52.83
N SER A 310 55.36 24.82 -53.38
CA SER A 310 55.86 25.91 -54.21
C SER A 310 56.87 25.39 -55.24
N GLU A 311 57.30 26.27 -56.15
CA GLU A 311 58.33 25.97 -57.17
C GLU A 311 58.04 24.70 -58.01
N VAL A 312 56.77 24.47 -58.35
CA VAL A 312 56.32 23.26 -59.06
C VAL A 312 56.70 23.30 -60.53
N ALA A 313 57.33 22.24 -61.02
CA ALA A 313 57.69 22.04 -62.43
C ALA A 313 57.29 20.62 -62.89
N GLY A 314 56.64 20.52 -64.06
CA GLY A 314 56.14 19.25 -64.62
C GLY A 314 54.68 18.93 -64.30
N ALA A 315 54.03 19.76 -63.47
CA ALA A 315 52.60 19.72 -63.15
C ALA A 315 52.08 21.14 -62.84
N GLU A 316 50.77 21.33 -62.85
CA GLU A 316 50.09 22.50 -62.27
C GLU A 316 49.61 22.17 -60.85
N ILE A 317 49.55 23.17 -59.96
CA ILE A 317 49.03 22.97 -58.60
C ILE A 317 47.50 22.94 -58.66
N ALA A 318 46.89 21.82 -58.25
CA ALA A 318 45.46 21.76 -57.96
C ALA A 318 45.19 22.14 -56.49
N LYS A 319 45.93 21.55 -55.53
CA LYS A 319 45.91 21.95 -54.12
C LYS A 319 47.34 22.13 -53.60
N GLY A 320 47.69 23.39 -53.30
CA GLY A 320 49.07 23.77 -52.94
C GLY A 320 49.33 23.98 -51.46
N GLN A 321 48.32 23.91 -50.60
CA GLN A 321 48.46 24.06 -49.16
C GLN A 321 47.68 22.93 -48.48
N ALA A 322 48.32 22.28 -47.52
CA ALA A 322 47.65 21.40 -46.59
C ALA A 322 47.47 22.10 -45.24
N VAL A 323 46.32 21.86 -44.61
CA VAL A 323 46.04 22.18 -43.21
C VAL A 323 46.40 20.96 -42.38
N VAL A 324 47.20 21.16 -41.33
CA VAL A 324 47.52 20.12 -40.36
C VAL A 324 46.93 20.53 -39.01
N THR A 325 46.00 19.72 -38.49
CA THR A 325 45.32 20.00 -37.21
C THR A 325 45.88 19.10 -36.12
N ILE A 326 46.45 19.70 -35.08
CA ILE A 326 46.82 19.04 -33.83
C ILE A 326 45.56 19.01 -32.97
N LEU A 327 45.09 17.82 -32.65
CA LEU A 327 43.95 17.61 -31.76
C LEU A 327 44.47 17.50 -30.33
N THR A 328 43.95 18.30 -29.41
CA THR A 328 44.37 18.18 -28.01
C THR A 328 43.92 16.83 -27.45
N ASP A 329 44.86 16.08 -26.86
CA ASP A 329 44.57 14.88 -26.06
C ASP A 329 44.78 15.08 -24.56
N ASP A 330 45.13 16.29 -24.15
CA ASP A 330 45.37 16.68 -22.76
C ASP A 330 44.10 17.05 -21.99
N VAL A 331 44.01 16.56 -20.76
CA VAL A 331 42.86 16.78 -19.88
C VAL A 331 43.28 17.38 -18.55
N ALA A 332 42.50 18.35 -18.07
CA ALA A 332 42.76 18.98 -16.78
C ALA A 332 42.65 17.95 -15.64
N THR A 333 43.72 17.80 -14.85
CA THR A 333 43.67 16.99 -13.63
C THR A 333 43.06 17.80 -12.49
N LEU A 334 41.88 17.38 -12.02
CA LEU A 334 41.12 18.02 -10.96
C LEU A 334 40.95 17.08 -9.76
N ALA A 335 40.97 17.64 -8.56
CA ALA A 335 40.57 16.91 -7.36
C ALA A 335 39.05 16.68 -7.36
N ILE A 336 38.57 15.66 -6.64
CA ILE A 336 37.16 15.26 -6.64
C ILE A 336 36.25 16.41 -6.17
N HIS A 337 36.60 17.12 -5.10
CA HIS A 337 35.84 18.29 -4.63
C HIS A 337 35.72 19.42 -5.65
N ALA A 338 36.69 19.57 -6.56
CA ALA A 338 36.63 20.58 -7.63
C ALA A 338 35.71 20.13 -8.78
N ILE A 339 35.58 18.83 -9.00
CA ILE A 339 34.61 18.25 -9.95
C ILE A 339 33.20 18.33 -9.38
N GLN A 340 33.01 17.98 -8.11
CA GLN A 340 31.72 18.05 -7.43
C GLN A 340 31.24 19.50 -7.26
N GLY A 341 32.07 20.36 -6.67
CA GLY A 341 31.67 21.71 -6.28
C GLY A 341 30.74 21.71 -5.05
N SER A 342 30.21 22.90 -4.71
CA SER A 342 29.42 23.11 -3.48
C SER A 342 27.93 23.34 -3.73
N GLY A 343 27.45 23.03 -4.93
CA GLY A 343 26.04 23.18 -5.31
C GLY A 343 25.56 21.94 -6.03
N ASP A 344 24.27 21.91 -6.38
CA ASP A 344 23.58 20.74 -6.93
C ASP A 344 24.02 20.34 -8.36
N ARG A 345 25.06 20.97 -8.92
CA ARG A 345 25.63 20.66 -10.24
C ARG A 345 27.11 20.98 -10.25
N SER A 346 27.88 20.15 -10.93
CA SER A 346 29.29 20.32 -11.18
C SER A 346 29.61 21.66 -11.87
N PRO A 347 30.64 22.41 -11.40
CA PRO A 347 31.13 23.61 -12.08
C PRO A 347 31.85 23.31 -13.41
N VAL A 348 32.14 22.04 -13.70
CA VAL A 348 32.87 21.58 -14.89
C VAL A 348 32.07 20.57 -15.71
N GLU A 349 30.74 20.63 -15.64
CA GLU A 349 29.85 19.80 -16.46
C GLU A 349 30.20 19.91 -17.96
N GLY A 350 30.27 18.75 -18.63
CA GLY A 350 30.57 18.62 -20.05
C GLY A 350 32.06 18.68 -20.39
N GLN A 351 32.93 18.97 -19.42
CA GLN A 351 34.38 19.03 -19.63
C GLN A 351 35.02 17.64 -19.48
N PRO A 352 36.03 17.31 -20.31
CA PRO A 352 36.90 16.17 -20.04
C PRO A 352 37.86 16.50 -18.89
N VAL A 353 38.00 15.58 -17.94
CA VAL A 353 38.84 15.73 -16.75
C VAL A 353 39.59 14.46 -16.44
N ALA A 354 40.73 14.61 -15.76
CA ALA A 354 41.41 13.52 -15.06
C ALA A 354 41.25 13.69 -13.54
N THR A 355 41.10 12.60 -12.79
CA THR A 355 41.08 12.63 -11.33
C THR A 355 41.58 11.34 -10.72
N THR A 356 41.98 11.38 -9.45
CA THR A 356 42.45 10.20 -8.72
C THR A 356 41.64 9.97 -7.45
N GLY A 357 41.41 8.71 -7.08
CA GLY A 357 40.73 8.37 -5.84
C GLY A 357 40.86 6.90 -5.47
N ILE A 358 40.42 6.55 -4.25
CA ILE A 358 40.32 5.17 -3.78
C ILE A 358 38.97 4.61 -4.17
N VAL A 359 38.94 3.45 -4.83
CA VAL A 359 37.68 2.77 -5.15
C VAL A 359 37.03 2.26 -3.85
N THR A 360 35.85 2.77 -3.52
CA THR A 360 35.11 2.42 -2.29
C THR A 360 34.07 1.33 -2.53
N ALA A 361 33.48 1.26 -3.72
CA ALA A 361 32.46 0.27 -4.07
C ALA A 361 32.34 0.06 -5.58
N ARG A 362 31.76 -1.07 -5.99
CA ARG A 362 31.52 -1.42 -7.40
C ARG A 362 30.07 -1.81 -7.63
N LYS A 363 29.46 -1.25 -8.67
CA LYS A 363 28.14 -1.59 -9.23
C LYS A 363 28.33 -2.38 -10.53
N ASN A 364 27.23 -2.88 -11.09
CA ASN A 364 27.24 -3.57 -12.38
C ASN A 364 27.49 -2.64 -13.59
N ASN A 365 27.43 -1.32 -13.40
CA ASN A 365 27.55 -0.31 -14.46
C ASN A 365 28.55 0.82 -14.14
N GLY A 366 29.31 0.70 -13.05
CA GLY A 366 30.22 1.74 -12.58
C GLY A 366 30.80 1.44 -11.20
N PHE A 367 31.55 2.37 -10.64
CA PHE A 367 32.18 2.26 -9.33
C PHE A 367 32.31 3.62 -8.66
N PHE A 368 32.43 3.63 -7.34
CA PHE A 368 32.64 4.85 -6.56
C PHE A 368 34.11 5.03 -6.26
N ILE A 369 34.60 6.26 -6.37
CA ILE A 369 35.91 6.67 -5.87
C ILE A 369 35.75 7.76 -4.81
N GLN A 370 36.68 7.83 -3.88
CA GLN A 370 36.73 8.90 -2.87
C GLN A 370 38.17 9.33 -2.61
N THR A 371 38.37 10.62 -2.33
CA THR A 371 39.67 11.19 -1.96
C THR A 371 40.23 10.48 -0.71
N PRO A 372 41.54 10.12 -0.68
CA PRO A 372 42.18 9.56 0.52
C PRO A 372 42.11 10.49 1.74
N ASP A 373 42.04 9.90 2.94
CA ASP A 373 42.04 10.69 4.19
C ASP A 373 43.28 11.60 4.29
N GLY A 374 43.04 12.89 4.53
CA GLY A 374 44.09 13.91 4.67
C GLY A 374 44.52 14.58 3.36
N GLU A 375 43.90 14.21 2.23
CA GLU A 375 44.07 14.86 0.92
C GLU A 375 42.82 15.66 0.48
N ASP A 376 41.77 15.68 1.30
CA ASP A 376 40.58 16.51 1.13
C ASP A 376 40.87 18.02 1.26
N ASP A 377 39.93 18.86 0.82
CA ASP A 377 40.04 20.32 0.92
C ASP A 377 39.63 20.89 2.30
N GLY A 378 39.18 20.04 3.21
CA GLY A 378 38.67 20.39 4.54
C GLY A 378 37.36 21.20 4.54
N ASN A 379 36.68 21.33 3.40
CA ASN A 379 35.43 22.06 3.28
C ASN A 379 34.22 21.10 3.36
N PRO A 380 33.38 21.19 4.41
CA PRO A 380 32.23 20.30 4.55
C PRO A 380 31.11 20.55 3.51
N ALA A 381 31.22 21.58 2.67
CA ALA A 381 30.24 21.89 1.64
C ALA A 381 30.53 21.23 0.28
N THR A 382 31.66 20.53 0.13
CA THR A 382 32.09 19.90 -1.12
C THR A 382 32.23 18.39 -0.89
N SER A 383 31.72 17.58 -1.83
CA SER A 383 31.89 16.14 -1.75
C SER A 383 33.29 15.72 -2.17
N GLU A 384 33.87 14.76 -1.43
CA GLU A 384 35.12 14.08 -1.78
C GLU A 384 34.87 12.74 -2.49
N GLY A 385 33.60 12.39 -2.75
CA GLY A 385 33.17 11.19 -3.43
C GLY A 385 32.71 11.46 -4.87
N LEU A 386 32.85 10.47 -5.75
CA LEU A 386 32.42 10.58 -7.14
C LEU A 386 32.02 9.21 -7.70
N PHE A 387 30.96 9.17 -8.48
CA PHE A 387 30.58 7.98 -9.23
C PHE A 387 31.22 7.99 -10.64
N VAL A 388 31.82 6.86 -11.03
CA VAL A 388 32.41 6.65 -12.35
C VAL A 388 31.56 5.65 -13.12
N PHE A 389 30.89 6.12 -14.17
CA PHE A 389 29.99 5.34 -15.01
C PHE A 389 30.75 4.67 -16.16
N THR A 390 30.64 3.34 -16.25
CA THR A 390 31.35 2.52 -17.25
C THR A 390 30.40 1.79 -18.20
N SER A 391 29.09 1.96 -18.08
CA SER A 391 28.01 1.27 -18.84
C SER A 391 27.97 -0.26 -18.74
N SER A 392 29.00 -0.86 -18.15
CA SER A 392 29.23 -2.29 -17.99
C SER A 392 30.01 -2.55 -16.70
N PRO A 393 30.13 -3.81 -16.22
CA PRO A 393 30.84 -4.10 -14.99
C PRO A 393 32.29 -3.57 -15.05
N PRO A 394 32.74 -2.78 -14.04
CA PRO A 394 34.08 -2.19 -14.05
C PRO A 394 35.19 -3.24 -14.17
N SER A 395 36.33 -2.86 -14.76
CA SER A 395 37.50 -3.73 -14.87
C SER A 395 38.07 -4.13 -13.49
N ALA A 396 39.03 -5.07 -13.48
CA ALA A 396 39.72 -5.47 -12.25
C ALA A 396 40.61 -4.35 -11.67
N ASP A 397 40.97 -3.35 -12.47
CA ASP A 397 41.72 -2.18 -12.02
C ASP A 397 40.92 -1.32 -11.06
N ALA A 398 39.59 -1.29 -11.24
CA ALA A 398 38.64 -0.66 -10.33
C ALA A 398 38.19 -1.61 -9.19
N ALA A 399 39.09 -2.42 -8.62
CA ALA A 399 38.77 -3.21 -7.43
C ALA A 399 38.72 -2.33 -6.17
N VAL A 400 37.81 -2.66 -5.23
CA VAL A 400 37.69 -1.93 -3.94
C VAL A 400 39.05 -1.91 -3.21
N GLY A 401 39.46 -0.73 -2.74
CA GLY A 401 40.76 -0.49 -2.11
C GLY A 401 41.90 -0.21 -3.09
N ASN A 402 41.66 -0.23 -4.41
CA ASN A 402 42.64 0.27 -5.37
C ASN A 402 42.60 1.80 -5.44
N ALA A 403 43.77 2.42 -5.58
CA ALA A 403 43.88 3.81 -6.02
C ALA A 403 43.92 3.81 -7.54
N VAL A 404 43.09 4.64 -8.18
CA VAL A 404 42.95 4.71 -9.63
C VAL A 404 43.11 6.14 -10.13
N LEU A 405 43.61 6.27 -11.36
CA LEU A 405 43.47 7.45 -12.21
C LEU A 405 42.28 7.20 -13.14
N VAL A 406 41.37 8.16 -13.20
CA VAL A 406 40.17 8.13 -14.04
C VAL A 406 40.21 9.33 -14.96
N GLN A 407 40.08 9.12 -16.26
CA GLN A 407 39.93 10.20 -17.25
C GLN A 407 38.60 10.02 -17.98
N GLY A 408 37.80 11.06 -18.12
CA GLY A 408 36.52 11.00 -18.82
C GLY A 408 35.78 12.33 -18.77
N THR A 409 34.51 12.34 -19.20
CA THR A 409 33.69 13.56 -19.24
C THR A 409 32.80 13.64 -18.02
N VAL A 410 32.78 14.80 -17.35
CA VAL A 410 31.85 15.07 -16.23
C VAL A 410 30.44 15.30 -16.77
N LEU A 411 29.44 14.59 -16.23
CA LEU A 411 28.04 14.71 -16.59
C LEU A 411 27.15 14.82 -15.36
N GLU A 412 26.07 15.57 -15.49
CA GLU A 412 24.94 15.58 -14.57
C GLU A 412 23.92 14.53 -15.01
N PHE A 413 23.87 13.39 -14.31
CA PHE A 413 22.98 12.30 -14.68
C PHE A 413 21.57 12.51 -14.12
N VAL A 414 20.61 12.72 -15.02
CA VAL A 414 19.18 12.66 -14.74
C VAL A 414 18.56 11.51 -15.56
N PRO A 415 17.91 10.53 -14.93
CA PRO A 415 17.25 9.45 -15.66
C PRO A 415 16.17 9.98 -16.61
N ALA A 416 16.17 9.55 -17.88
CA ALA A 416 15.14 9.98 -18.83
C ALA A 416 13.71 9.57 -18.42
N ALA A 417 13.57 8.48 -17.65
CA ALA A 417 12.30 8.01 -17.11
C ALA A 417 11.82 8.82 -15.89
N ASP A 418 12.71 9.62 -15.28
CA ASP A 418 12.40 10.47 -14.15
C ASP A 418 13.12 11.82 -14.26
N PRO A 419 12.64 12.72 -15.14
CA PRO A 419 13.30 14.00 -15.43
C PRO A 419 13.23 15.01 -14.28
N LEU A 420 12.50 14.72 -13.20
CA LEU A 420 12.33 15.59 -12.03
C LEU A 420 13.24 15.18 -10.85
N GLN A 421 14.05 14.13 -11.03
CA GLN A 421 15.09 13.78 -10.06
C GLN A 421 16.18 14.87 -10.04
N LEU A 422 16.76 15.14 -8.86
CA LEU A 422 18.01 15.89 -8.78
C LEU A 422 19.11 15.18 -9.59
N PRO A 423 19.98 15.94 -10.26
CA PRO A 423 21.08 15.35 -11.01
C PRO A 423 22.08 14.68 -10.07
N LEU A 424 22.82 13.71 -10.60
CA LEU A 424 23.94 13.06 -9.92
C LEU A 424 25.23 13.39 -10.68
N THR A 425 26.25 13.90 -10.01
CA THR A 425 27.54 14.19 -10.65
C THR A 425 28.31 12.89 -10.91
N GLN A 426 28.68 12.64 -12.16
CA GLN A 426 29.44 11.43 -12.54
C GLN A 426 30.47 11.68 -13.64
N ILE A 427 31.50 10.82 -13.72
CA ILE A 427 32.38 10.74 -14.90
C ILE A 427 31.90 9.62 -15.82
N ALA A 428 31.64 9.94 -17.08
CA ALA A 428 31.27 9.00 -18.14
C ALA A 428 32.37 8.88 -19.21
N ASN A 429 32.24 7.88 -20.10
CA ASN A 429 33.26 7.54 -21.11
C ASN A 429 34.66 7.36 -20.51
N ALA A 430 34.70 6.80 -19.29
CA ALA A 430 35.89 6.83 -18.47
C ALA A 430 36.94 5.78 -18.90
N SER A 431 38.19 6.19 -19.03
CA SER A 431 39.37 5.32 -18.97
C SER A 431 39.79 5.17 -17.50
N VAL A 432 40.31 4.00 -17.13
CA VAL A 432 40.69 3.70 -15.73
C VAL A 432 42.06 3.03 -15.71
N VAL A 433 42.98 3.61 -14.95
CA VAL A 433 44.33 3.08 -14.74
C VAL A 433 44.55 2.84 -13.25
N LYS A 434 44.92 1.61 -12.86
CA LYS A 434 45.29 1.31 -11.47
C LYS A 434 46.65 1.90 -11.13
N LEU A 435 46.69 2.77 -10.12
CA LEU A 435 47.91 3.38 -9.59
C LEU A 435 48.52 2.54 -8.45
N ALA A 436 47.66 2.02 -7.56
CA ALA A 436 48.07 1.18 -6.44
C ALA A 436 46.93 0.26 -5.99
N GLU A 437 47.25 -0.78 -5.21
CA GLU A 437 46.29 -1.73 -4.64
C GLU A 437 46.43 -1.85 -3.12
N GLY A 438 45.37 -2.32 -2.46
CA GLY A 438 45.38 -2.59 -1.02
C GLY A 438 45.44 -1.36 -0.12
N ARG A 439 44.93 -0.21 -0.59
CA ARG A 439 44.81 1.01 0.21
C ARG A 439 43.65 0.89 1.21
N PRO A 440 43.76 1.48 2.41
CA PRO A 440 42.63 1.59 3.31
C PRO A 440 41.52 2.43 2.65
N LEU A 441 40.26 2.08 2.93
CA LEU A 441 39.13 2.90 2.51
C LEU A 441 39.12 4.21 3.31
N PRO A 442 38.82 5.37 2.70
CA PRO A 442 38.65 6.65 3.40
C PRO A 442 37.63 6.54 4.53
N ALA A 443 37.80 7.27 5.63
CA ALA A 443 36.90 7.20 6.79
C ALA A 443 35.45 7.54 6.41
N ALA A 444 34.48 6.79 6.96
CA ALA A 444 33.08 7.06 6.71
C ALA A 444 32.61 8.28 7.52
N ILE A 445 31.85 9.17 6.88
CA ILE A 445 31.26 10.35 7.51
C ILE A 445 30.08 9.90 8.39
N ALA A 446 30.07 10.36 9.64
CA ALA A 446 29.03 10.02 10.60
C ALA A 446 27.80 10.94 10.43
N LEU A 447 26.68 10.36 10.04
CA LEU A 447 25.36 10.99 10.05
C LEU A 447 24.82 11.08 11.48
N THR A 448 23.97 12.07 11.72
CA THR A 448 23.34 12.33 13.02
C THR A 448 21.84 12.58 12.82
N SER A 449 21.06 12.65 13.91
CA SER A 449 19.63 12.98 13.81
C SER A 449 19.36 14.38 13.23
N ASP A 450 20.37 15.24 13.19
CA ASP A 450 20.27 16.59 12.63
C ASP A 450 20.59 16.62 11.13
N MET A 451 21.12 15.52 10.56
CA MET A 451 21.49 15.43 9.14
C MET A 451 21.45 13.97 8.65
N PRO A 452 20.47 13.60 7.80
CA PRO A 452 19.41 14.46 7.26
C PRO A 452 18.29 14.75 8.27
N ASN A 453 17.60 15.89 8.10
CA ASN A 453 16.42 16.29 8.89
C ASN A 453 15.26 16.74 7.98
N ALA A 454 14.04 16.80 8.52
CA ALA A 454 12.82 17.08 7.76
C ALA A 454 12.82 18.47 7.08
N THR A 455 13.52 19.46 7.64
CA THR A 455 13.54 20.82 7.08
C THR A 455 14.67 21.08 6.09
N GLY A 456 15.54 20.09 5.82
CA GLY A 456 16.74 20.26 5.00
C GLY A 456 16.50 20.31 3.49
N GLY A 457 15.34 19.84 3.02
CA GLY A 457 15.04 19.70 1.59
C GLY A 457 15.79 18.53 0.92
N LEU A 458 15.45 18.27 -0.34
CA LEU A 458 15.92 17.07 -1.05
C LEU A 458 17.41 17.05 -1.40
N GLY A 459 18.07 18.21 -1.51
CA GLY A 459 19.51 18.32 -1.79
C GLY A 459 20.40 18.30 -0.54
N GLN A 460 19.85 18.03 0.65
CA GLN A 460 20.59 18.28 1.91
C GLN A 460 21.85 17.42 2.09
N LEU A 461 21.95 16.27 1.41
CA LEU A 461 23.13 15.39 1.48
C LEU A 461 24.00 15.47 0.22
N GLU A 462 23.81 16.49 -0.62
CA GLU A 462 24.53 16.65 -1.88
C GLU A 462 26.05 16.72 -1.67
N HIS A 463 26.46 17.47 -0.65
CA HIS A 463 27.85 17.57 -0.21
C HIS A 463 28.48 16.24 0.28
N LEU A 464 27.70 15.15 0.37
CA LEU A 464 28.16 13.80 0.70
C LEU A 464 28.00 12.80 -0.46
N GLU A 465 27.60 13.25 -1.65
CA GLU A 465 27.37 12.40 -2.81
C GLU A 465 28.61 11.54 -3.13
N GLY A 466 28.44 10.23 -3.24
CA GLY A 466 29.52 9.26 -3.51
C GLY A 466 30.44 8.97 -2.32
N MET A 467 30.37 9.75 -1.23
CA MET A 467 31.19 9.52 -0.04
C MET A 467 30.68 8.34 0.79
N ARG A 468 31.59 7.67 1.49
CA ARG A 468 31.23 6.67 2.51
C ARG A 468 30.56 7.37 3.68
N VAL A 469 29.36 6.92 4.05
CA VAL A 469 28.61 7.41 5.20
C VAL A 469 28.26 6.27 6.17
N THR A 470 28.03 6.60 7.43
CA THR A 470 27.63 5.67 8.50
C THR A 470 26.90 6.41 9.62
N ALA A 471 26.34 5.69 10.60
CA ALA A 471 25.88 6.24 11.87
C ALA A 471 26.02 5.17 12.97
N PRO A 472 26.06 5.54 14.26
CA PRO A 472 26.09 4.56 15.36
C PRO A 472 24.93 3.55 15.27
N SER A 473 23.77 4.01 14.81
CA SER A 473 22.63 3.16 14.51
C SER A 473 21.59 3.85 13.63
N PHE A 474 20.84 3.06 12.89
CA PHE A 474 19.69 3.48 12.09
C PHE A 474 18.42 2.73 12.53
N THR A 475 17.27 3.38 12.42
CA THR A 475 15.96 2.75 12.63
C THR A 475 15.32 2.49 11.27
N VAL A 476 14.90 1.26 11.00
CA VAL A 476 14.17 0.90 9.78
C VAL A 476 12.76 1.50 9.87
N VAL A 477 12.37 2.31 8.89
CA VAL A 477 11.07 3.01 8.85
C VAL A 477 10.13 2.46 7.78
N ALA A 478 10.67 1.71 6.82
CA ALA A 478 9.90 0.92 5.88
C ALA A 478 10.60 -0.43 5.67
N PRO A 479 9.86 -1.54 5.63
CA PRO A 479 10.47 -2.86 5.57
C PRO A 479 11.15 -3.16 4.23
N THR A 480 11.89 -4.26 4.19
CA THR A 480 12.47 -4.77 2.95
C THR A 480 11.39 -5.12 1.93
N THR A 481 11.41 -4.40 0.82
CA THR A 481 10.54 -4.62 -0.34
C THR A 481 10.97 -5.83 -1.16
N GLY A 482 10.17 -6.22 -2.14
CA GLY A 482 10.43 -7.42 -2.91
C GLY A 482 9.53 -7.59 -4.12
N ASN A 483 9.65 -8.76 -4.76
CA ASN A 483 8.80 -9.14 -5.88
C ASN A 483 7.86 -10.27 -5.46
N THR A 484 6.60 -10.16 -5.85
CA THR A 484 5.57 -11.18 -5.64
C THR A 484 5.47 -12.09 -6.86
N ASN A 485 5.42 -13.40 -6.63
CA ASN A 485 4.93 -14.37 -7.58
C ASN A 485 3.48 -14.68 -7.24
N GLU A 486 2.55 -14.07 -7.97
CA GLU A 486 1.10 -14.13 -7.74
C GLU A 486 0.55 -15.56 -7.71
N ALA A 487 0.81 -16.37 -8.73
CA ALA A 487 0.30 -17.75 -8.80
C ALA A 487 0.81 -18.67 -7.67
N GLN A 488 2.00 -18.37 -7.15
CA GLN A 488 2.57 -19.05 -5.98
C GLN A 488 2.26 -18.33 -4.67
N ALA A 489 1.62 -17.15 -4.70
CA ALA A 489 1.46 -16.25 -3.56
C ALA A 489 2.74 -16.11 -2.71
N SER A 490 3.92 -16.05 -3.32
CA SER A 490 5.23 -16.06 -2.63
C SER A 490 6.03 -14.79 -2.92
N GLY A 491 6.90 -14.39 -1.99
CA GLY A 491 7.71 -13.17 -2.08
C GLY A 491 9.20 -13.46 -2.21
N SER A 492 9.94 -12.57 -2.86
CA SER A 492 11.41 -12.60 -2.93
C SER A 492 11.98 -11.23 -2.59
N SER A 493 13.10 -11.20 -1.85
CA SER A 493 13.74 -9.95 -1.44
C SER A 493 14.40 -9.25 -2.63
N ASN A 494 14.25 -7.92 -2.70
CA ASN A 494 15.12 -7.09 -3.53
C ASN A 494 16.21 -6.39 -2.70
N GLY A 495 16.21 -6.57 -1.37
CA GLY A 495 17.15 -5.98 -0.43
C GLY A 495 17.01 -4.46 -0.25
N ARG A 496 15.91 -3.86 -0.70
CA ARG A 496 15.64 -2.41 -0.61
C ARG A 496 14.66 -2.10 0.52
N PHE A 497 15.03 -1.17 1.39
CA PHE A 497 14.24 -0.68 2.51
C PHE A 497 14.62 0.77 2.81
N ALA A 498 14.00 1.39 3.82
CA ALA A 498 14.35 2.75 4.23
C ALA A 498 14.62 2.86 5.72
N VAL A 499 15.49 3.82 6.05
CA VAL A 499 15.91 4.10 7.42
C VAL A 499 15.90 5.59 7.71
N VAL A 500 15.90 5.91 9.00
CA VAL A 500 16.34 7.20 9.53
C VAL A 500 17.48 6.98 10.52
N VAL A 501 18.28 8.01 10.79
CA VAL A 501 19.25 7.95 11.90
C VAL A 501 18.46 7.77 13.21
N THR A 502 18.86 6.80 14.05
CA THR A 502 18.06 6.52 15.25
C THR A 502 17.98 7.73 16.18
N GLY A 503 16.76 8.14 16.52
CA GLY A 503 16.46 9.37 17.26
C GLY A 503 15.54 10.28 16.46
N THR A 504 15.55 10.16 15.13
CA THR A 504 14.58 10.80 14.23
C THR A 504 13.25 10.04 14.25
N ALA A 505 12.13 10.77 14.19
CA ALA A 505 10.79 10.18 14.11
C ALA A 505 10.59 9.42 12.79
N ARG A 506 9.66 8.46 12.78
CA ARG A 506 9.27 7.77 11.54
C ARG A 506 8.57 8.78 10.61
N PRO A 507 8.99 8.94 9.36
CA PRO A 507 8.29 9.78 8.40
C PRO A 507 6.97 9.16 7.96
N PHE A 508 5.94 9.99 7.80
CA PHE A 508 4.60 9.62 7.31
C PHE A 508 4.29 10.39 6.04
N ARG A 509 3.38 9.88 5.21
CA ARG A 509 2.83 10.64 4.09
C ARG A 509 2.16 11.91 4.61
N GLU A 510 2.51 13.05 4.05
CA GLU A 510 1.94 14.37 4.40
C GLU A 510 0.85 14.81 3.41
N PRO A 511 0.10 15.91 3.63
CA PRO A 511 -0.89 16.39 2.66
C PRO A 511 -0.31 16.93 1.34
N GLY A 512 -1.04 16.75 0.24
CA GLY A 512 -0.73 17.39 -1.04
C GLY A 512 0.16 16.62 -2.03
N ILE A 513 0.50 17.29 -3.14
CA ILE A 513 1.34 16.78 -4.23
C ILE A 513 2.82 16.94 -3.85
N GLN A 514 3.65 15.94 -4.14
CA GLN A 514 5.08 16.01 -3.83
C GLN A 514 5.78 17.15 -4.58
N ILE A 515 6.68 17.88 -3.90
CA ILE A 515 7.33 19.10 -4.39
C ILE A 515 8.06 18.99 -5.75
N PRO A 516 8.68 17.87 -6.18
CA PRO A 516 9.24 17.82 -7.53
C PRO A 516 8.19 17.70 -8.64
N ASN A 517 6.96 17.25 -8.35
CA ASN A 517 5.94 17.08 -9.38
C ASN A 517 5.30 18.43 -9.75
N PRO A 518 5.00 18.70 -11.03
CA PRO A 518 4.18 19.86 -11.42
C PRO A 518 2.72 19.69 -10.96
N ASP A 519 1.91 20.75 -11.09
CA ASP A 519 0.46 20.59 -10.98
C ASP A 519 -0.06 19.66 -12.09
N PRO A 520 -1.06 18.79 -11.83
CA PRO A 520 -1.53 17.83 -12.82
C PRO A 520 -2.13 18.52 -14.04
N LEU A 521 -1.81 18.02 -15.25
CA LEU A 521 -2.41 18.56 -16.47
C LEU A 521 -3.94 18.46 -16.41
N GLY A 522 -4.60 19.54 -16.81
CA GLY A 522 -6.05 19.68 -16.82
C GLY A 522 -6.67 20.22 -15.52
N SER A 523 -5.89 20.42 -14.45
CA SER A 523 -6.38 21.10 -13.24
C SER A 523 -6.38 22.62 -13.40
N THR A 524 -7.35 23.30 -12.78
CA THR A 524 -7.42 24.76 -12.69
C THR A 524 -7.19 25.31 -11.28
N ALA A 525 -6.89 24.43 -10.32
CA ALA A 525 -6.80 24.77 -8.91
C ALA A 525 -5.58 25.64 -8.59
N PRO A 526 -5.77 26.80 -7.90
CA PRO A 526 -4.69 27.74 -7.64
C PRO A 526 -3.84 27.41 -6.40
N ASN A 527 -4.32 26.57 -5.48
CA ASN A 527 -3.73 26.39 -4.14
C ASN A 527 -3.62 24.92 -3.73
N ILE A 528 -3.19 24.04 -4.64
CA ILE A 528 -3.00 22.62 -4.30
C ILE A 528 -1.90 22.48 -3.22
N PRO A 529 -2.18 21.81 -2.08
CA PRO A 529 -1.18 21.58 -1.03
C PRO A 529 0.04 20.81 -1.56
N ARG A 530 1.20 21.01 -0.92
CA ARG A 530 2.49 20.40 -1.31
C ARG A 530 3.22 19.85 -0.10
N TRP A 531 3.94 18.74 -0.29
CA TRP A 531 4.80 18.14 0.74
C TRP A 531 6.21 17.85 0.26
N ASP A 532 7.15 17.80 1.20
CA ASP A 532 8.59 17.87 0.98
C ASP A 532 9.28 16.56 0.59
N PHE A 533 8.50 15.49 0.46
CA PHE A 533 8.97 14.14 0.12
C PHE A 533 9.79 13.45 1.23
N ASN A 534 9.68 13.93 2.48
CA ASN A 534 10.34 13.43 3.70
C ASN A 534 11.86 13.28 3.53
N PRO A 535 12.59 14.41 3.43
CA PRO A 535 14.00 14.41 3.06
C PRO A 535 14.94 13.84 4.14
N GLU A 536 14.45 13.57 5.36
CA GLU A 536 15.14 12.84 6.43
C GLU A 536 15.26 11.33 6.21
N LEU A 537 14.51 10.79 5.24
CA LEU A 537 14.50 9.36 4.92
C LEU A 537 15.67 8.99 4.01
N ILE A 538 16.41 7.95 4.39
CA ILE A 538 17.51 7.40 3.60
C ILE A 538 17.11 6.01 3.10
N ALA A 539 17.14 5.80 1.79
CA ALA A 539 16.96 4.48 1.22
C ALA A 539 18.22 3.62 1.45
N VAL A 540 18.04 2.31 1.53
CA VAL A 540 19.14 1.36 1.61
C VAL A 540 18.91 0.29 0.57
N ASN A 541 19.97 -0.07 -0.16
CA ASN A 541 19.92 -1.16 -1.13
C ASN A 541 21.06 -2.14 -0.87
N SER A 542 20.73 -3.19 -0.14
CA SER A 542 21.69 -4.17 0.39
C SER A 542 22.30 -5.10 -0.66
N THR A 543 21.71 -5.24 -1.84
CA THR A 543 22.13 -6.26 -2.82
C THR A 543 23.03 -5.74 -3.94
N THR A 544 23.34 -4.43 -3.94
CA THR A 544 23.94 -3.79 -5.10
C THR A 544 25.46 -3.94 -5.20
N ILE A 545 26.21 -3.82 -4.09
CA ILE A 545 27.69 -3.73 -4.13
C ILE A 545 28.44 -4.86 -3.41
N GLY A 546 27.74 -5.88 -2.90
CA GLY A 546 28.38 -7.08 -2.31
C GLY A 546 27.88 -7.51 -0.94
N ALA A 547 27.03 -6.73 -0.27
CA ALA A 547 26.32 -7.19 0.91
C ALA A 547 25.23 -8.24 0.55
N PRO A 548 24.92 -9.17 1.47
CA PRO A 548 23.75 -10.04 1.31
C PRO A 548 22.46 -9.21 1.40
N ALA A 549 21.38 -9.72 0.80
CA ALA A 549 20.06 -9.15 0.98
C ALA A 549 19.70 -9.10 2.48
N ALA A 550 19.30 -7.92 2.96
CA ALA A 550 18.82 -7.73 4.31
C ALA A 550 17.28 -7.71 4.33
N ASP A 551 16.66 -8.64 5.05
CA ASP A 551 15.21 -8.78 5.18
C ASP A 551 14.75 -8.27 6.55
N LEU A 552 14.46 -6.98 6.64
CA LEU A 552 14.19 -6.29 7.90
C LEU A 552 12.75 -5.77 7.92
N ALA A 553 12.09 -5.91 9.08
CA ALA A 553 10.83 -5.27 9.37
C ALA A 553 11.04 -3.79 9.76
N ALA A 554 10.03 -2.95 9.58
CA ALA A 554 10.03 -1.62 10.16
C ALA A 554 10.07 -1.72 11.70
N GLY A 555 10.76 -0.77 12.34
CA GLY A 555 11.04 -0.80 13.77
C GLY A 555 12.30 -1.58 14.18
N CYS A 556 12.89 -2.39 13.29
CA CYS A 556 14.22 -2.96 13.53
C CYS A 556 15.28 -1.84 13.62
N ARG A 557 16.28 -2.02 14.47
CA ARG A 557 17.42 -1.10 14.60
C ARG A 557 18.67 -1.75 14.02
N ILE A 558 19.32 -1.10 13.07
CA ILE A 558 20.65 -1.48 12.57
C ILE A 558 21.69 -0.85 13.48
N THR A 559 22.67 -1.61 13.96
CA THR A 559 23.56 -1.21 15.06
C THR A 559 25.03 -1.42 14.74
N GLY A 560 25.90 -0.85 15.58
CA GLY A 560 27.35 -1.07 15.51
C GLY A 560 28.01 -0.45 14.28
N GLY A 561 27.38 0.54 13.64
CA GLY A 561 27.87 1.12 12.40
C GLY A 561 27.88 0.14 11.22
N SER A 562 27.11 -0.96 11.27
CA SER A 562 27.15 -1.97 10.22
C SER A 562 26.57 -1.48 8.89
N LEU A 563 25.69 -0.47 8.91
CA LEU A 563 25.26 0.24 7.70
C LEU A 563 26.30 1.32 7.38
N THR A 564 27.35 0.90 6.66
CA THR A 564 28.40 1.77 6.14
C THR A 564 28.54 1.52 4.64
N GLY A 565 28.67 2.60 3.86
CA GLY A 565 28.95 2.52 2.43
C GLY A 565 28.73 3.84 1.70
N PRO A 566 28.97 3.87 0.38
CA PRO A 566 28.79 5.09 -0.42
C PRO A 566 27.32 5.54 -0.44
N LEU A 567 27.14 6.86 -0.43
CA LEU A 567 25.85 7.52 -0.63
C LEU A 567 25.64 7.79 -2.12
N ASP A 568 24.54 7.30 -2.69
CA ASP A 568 24.13 7.53 -4.08
C ASP A 568 22.81 8.33 -4.09
N TYR A 569 22.42 8.90 -5.23
CA TYR A 569 21.12 9.55 -5.41
C TYR A 569 20.36 8.90 -6.57
N THR A 570 19.32 8.14 -6.23
CA THR A 570 18.53 7.37 -7.21
C THR A 570 17.08 7.23 -6.76
N PHE A 571 16.14 7.20 -7.71
CA PHE A 571 14.71 7.19 -7.43
C PHE A 571 14.30 8.36 -6.50
N ARG A 572 14.92 9.53 -6.73
CA ARG A 572 14.74 10.78 -5.95
C ARG A 572 15.05 10.65 -4.45
N ARG A 573 15.92 9.71 -4.07
CA ARG A 573 16.31 9.50 -2.67
C ARG A 573 17.81 9.23 -2.54
N TYR A 574 18.39 9.77 -1.48
CA TYR A 574 19.71 9.35 -1.04
C TYR A 574 19.67 7.88 -0.63
N THR A 575 20.56 7.08 -1.20
CA THR A 575 20.60 5.63 -1.05
C THR A 575 21.97 5.20 -0.55
N ILE A 576 22.02 4.51 0.58
CA ILE A 576 23.26 3.86 1.06
C ILE A 576 23.34 2.46 0.47
N TYR A 577 24.49 2.13 -0.11
CA TYR A 577 24.83 0.75 -0.49
C TYR A 577 25.73 0.14 0.59
N PRO A 578 25.26 -0.83 1.39
CA PRO A 578 26.08 -1.44 2.45
C PRO A 578 27.28 -2.22 1.88
N GLU A 579 28.44 -2.02 2.49
CA GLU A 579 29.69 -2.73 2.15
C GLU A 579 29.72 -4.18 2.67
N GLY A 580 28.86 -4.52 3.63
CA GLY A 580 28.83 -5.82 4.26
C GLY A 580 27.49 -6.15 4.91
N ALA A 581 27.43 -7.32 5.56
CA ALA A 581 26.22 -7.79 6.24
C ALA A 581 25.84 -6.86 7.41
N LEU A 582 24.55 -6.55 7.50
CA LEU A 582 24.01 -5.67 8.53
C LEU A 582 23.81 -6.43 9.85
N THR A 583 24.10 -5.77 10.97
CA THR A 583 23.76 -6.24 12.32
C THR A 583 22.52 -5.51 12.79
N SER A 584 21.43 -6.23 13.04
CA SER A 584 20.14 -5.66 13.43
C SER A 584 19.57 -6.26 14.73
N ASP A 585 18.77 -5.47 15.42
CA ASP A 585 17.93 -5.87 16.55
C ASP A 585 16.47 -5.51 16.23
N CYS A 586 15.61 -6.53 16.12
CA CYS A 586 14.19 -6.38 15.81
C CYS A 586 13.28 -6.56 17.03
N SER A 587 13.84 -6.84 18.21
CA SER A 587 13.08 -7.31 19.38
C SER A 587 12.10 -6.28 20.00
N VAL A 588 12.21 -4.99 19.64
CA VAL A 588 11.40 -3.93 20.24
C VAL A 588 10.11 -3.62 19.45
N ARG A 589 10.22 -3.37 18.13
CA ARG A 589 9.07 -3.01 17.27
C ARG A 589 9.00 -3.79 15.95
N GLY A 590 9.91 -4.73 15.70
CA GLY A 590 9.91 -5.54 14.46
C GLY A 590 9.07 -6.82 14.53
N GLU A 591 8.26 -6.99 15.58
CA GLU A 591 7.44 -8.17 15.84
C GLU A 591 5.95 -7.89 15.60
N PRO A 592 5.14 -8.89 15.20
CA PRO A 592 3.72 -8.69 14.96
C PRO A 592 2.98 -8.33 16.24
N ARG A 593 2.05 -7.37 16.16
CA ARG A 593 1.27 -6.87 17.32
C ARG A 593 -0.22 -7.09 17.11
N PRO A 594 -0.95 -7.65 18.08
CA PRO A 594 -2.40 -7.80 17.99
C PRO A 594 -3.10 -6.43 18.14
N SER A 595 -4.35 -6.37 17.68
CA SER A 595 -5.27 -5.27 17.97
C SER A 595 -5.70 -5.30 19.44
N MET A 596 -6.50 -4.32 19.88
CA MET A 596 -7.12 -4.36 21.20
C MET A 596 -8.04 -5.59 21.33
N LEU A 597 -8.07 -6.18 22.53
CA LEU A 597 -8.90 -7.33 22.85
C LEU A 597 -10.34 -6.88 23.19
N PRO A 598 -11.38 -7.38 22.51
CA PRO A 598 -12.76 -7.07 22.86
C PRO A 598 -13.14 -7.67 24.23
N GLY A 599 -13.69 -6.83 25.11
CA GLY A 599 -14.43 -7.24 26.30
C GLY A 599 -15.89 -7.67 26.03
N PRO A 600 -16.62 -8.18 27.03
CA PRO A 600 -17.96 -8.77 26.88
C PRO A 600 -19.04 -7.79 26.42
N ASP A 601 -18.87 -6.49 26.68
CA ASP A 601 -19.81 -5.43 26.32
C ASP A 601 -19.54 -4.81 24.94
N HIS A 602 -18.53 -5.28 24.21
CA HIS A 602 -18.22 -4.73 22.91
C HIS A 602 -19.03 -5.41 21.81
N VAL A 603 -19.36 -4.65 20.76
CA VAL A 603 -19.48 -5.17 19.40
C VAL A 603 -18.20 -4.79 18.66
N SER A 604 -17.62 -5.74 17.94
CA SER A 604 -16.35 -5.54 17.25
C SER A 604 -16.53 -5.52 15.73
N PHE A 605 -16.07 -4.44 15.10
CA PHE A 605 -16.05 -4.25 13.65
C PHE A 605 -14.59 -4.22 13.18
N ALA A 606 -14.26 -4.91 12.11
CA ALA A 606 -12.93 -4.90 11.55
C ALA A 606 -12.95 -4.78 10.04
N THR A 607 -11.91 -4.19 9.47
CA THR A 607 -11.63 -4.23 8.03
C THR A 607 -10.29 -4.91 7.77
N TYR A 608 -10.21 -5.74 6.73
CA TYR A 608 -8.98 -6.39 6.31
C TYR A 608 -8.92 -6.53 4.78
N ASN A 609 -8.06 -5.73 4.13
CA ASN A 609 -7.64 -5.99 2.76
C ASN A 609 -6.77 -7.26 2.72
N LEU A 610 -7.25 -8.29 2.02
CA LEU A 610 -6.60 -9.61 1.94
C LEU A 610 -5.64 -9.75 0.74
N GLN A 611 -5.42 -8.67 -0.02
CA GLN A 611 -4.51 -8.50 -1.15
C GLN A 611 -4.65 -9.57 -2.23
N ARG A 612 -5.67 -9.47 -3.07
CA ARG A 612 -5.99 -10.43 -4.14
C ARG A 612 -6.07 -11.87 -3.59
N PHE A 613 -7.06 -12.16 -2.75
CA PHE A 613 -7.29 -13.48 -2.15
C PHE A 613 -8.09 -14.39 -3.10
N PHE A 614 -7.35 -15.01 -4.03
CA PHE A 614 -7.86 -15.90 -5.09
C PHE A 614 -7.82 -17.37 -4.68
N ASP A 615 -8.55 -18.21 -5.40
CA ASP A 615 -8.56 -19.66 -5.28
C ASP A 615 -7.75 -20.36 -6.39
N THR A 616 -8.02 -21.65 -6.60
CA THR A 616 -7.31 -22.51 -7.56
C THR A 616 -8.01 -22.66 -8.91
N VAL A 617 -9.12 -21.95 -9.11
CA VAL A 617 -9.93 -21.95 -10.32
C VAL A 617 -9.49 -20.79 -11.22
N ASN A 618 -9.64 -20.96 -12.53
CA ASN A 618 -9.40 -19.90 -13.50
C ASN A 618 -10.75 -19.39 -13.99
N ASP A 619 -11.12 -18.21 -13.56
CA ASP A 619 -12.40 -17.56 -13.86
C ASP A 619 -12.38 -16.75 -15.16
N ALA A 620 -11.31 -16.86 -15.95
CA ALA A 620 -11.10 -16.15 -17.22
C ALA A 620 -11.15 -14.61 -17.11
N ASN A 621 -10.93 -14.08 -15.91
CA ASN A 621 -10.64 -12.67 -15.65
C ASN A 621 -9.12 -12.40 -15.70
N SER A 622 -8.67 -11.19 -15.35
CA SER A 622 -7.23 -10.87 -15.28
C SER A 622 -6.57 -11.21 -13.92
N GLY A 623 -7.30 -11.90 -13.05
CA GLY A 623 -6.85 -12.39 -11.76
C GLY A 623 -5.88 -13.58 -11.85
N PRO A 624 -5.06 -13.82 -10.81
CA PRO A 624 -4.18 -14.97 -10.76
C PRO A 624 -4.94 -16.24 -10.35
N THR A 625 -4.64 -17.36 -11.00
CA THR A 625 -5.03 -18.69 -10.48
C THR A 625 -3.93 -19.22 -9.56
N LEU A 626 -4.27 -19.46 -8.29
CA LEU A 626 -3.30 -19.95 -7.31
C LEU A 626 -3.03 -21.46 -7.45
N THR A 627 -1.86 -21.89 -6.99
CA THR A 627 -1.65 -23.32 -6.69
C THR A 627 -2.35 -23.72 -5.38
N PRO A 628 -2.71 -25.01 -5.21
CA PRO A 628 -3.28 -25.48 -3.94
C PRO A 628 -2.42 -25.19 -2.71
N ALA A 629 -1.09 -25.29 -2.84
CA ALA A 629 -0.16 -24.98 -1.76
C ALA A 629 -0.10 -23.48 -1.43
N ALA A 630 -0.24 -22.62 -2.44
CA ALA A 630 -0.34 -21.18 -2.26
C ALA A 630 -1.63 -20.81 -1.51
N LEU A 631 -2.78 -21.34 -1.94
CA LEU A 631 -4.07 -21.12 -1.27
C LEU A 631 -4.03 -21.59 0.19
N GLU A 632 -3.51 -22.80 0.46
CA GLU A 632 -3.40 -23.33 1.82
C GLU A 632 -2.55 -22.43 2.74
N ARG A 633 -1.42 -21.91 2.23
CA ARG A 633 -0.58 -20.97 2.99
C ARG A 633 -1.34 -19.68 3.29
N ARG A 634 -2.05 -19.12 2.32
CA ARG A 634 -2.85 -17.90 2.52
C ARG A 634 -3.98 -18.11 3.53
N LEU A 635 -4.70 -19.23 3.44
CA LEU A 635 -5.74 -19.63 4.39
C LEU A 635 -5.19 -19.75 5.82
N SER A 636 -4.02 -20.38 5.99
CA SER A 636 -3.34 -20.50 7.29
C SER A 636 -2.99 -19.13 7.88
N LYS A 637 -2.36 -18.25 7.09
CA LYS A 637 -1.97 -16.91 7.55
C LYS A 637 -3.18 -16.05 7.90
N ALA A 638 -4.22 -16.06 7.06
CA ALA A 638 -5.46 -15.33 7.31
C ALA A 638 -6.16 -15.81 8.59
N SER A 639 -6.24 -17.13 8.79
CA SER A 639 -6.80 -17.73 10.01
C SER A 639 -6.04 -17.29 11.27
N ILE A 640 -4.71 -17.28 11.24
CA ILE A 640 -3.89 -16.81 12.37
C ILE A 640 -4.15 -15.32 12.63
N GLY A 641 -4.12 -14.48 11.58
CA GLY A 641 -4.37 -13.05 11.69
C GLY A 641 -5.74 -12.75 12.30
N ILE A 642 -6.80 -13.39 11.79
CA ILE A 642 -8.17 -13.13 12.24
C ILE A 642 -8.40 -13.65 13.66
N ARG A 643 -7.91 -14.83 14.02
CA ARG A 643 -8.17 -15.42 15.34
C ARG A 643 -7.28 -14.87 16.45
N ALA A 644 -5.97 -14.79 16.19
CA ALA A 644 -5.00 -14.46 17.23
C ALA A 644 -4.68 -12.96 17.30
N PHE A 645 -4.80 -12.23 16.20
CA PHE A 645 -4.41 -10.82 16.13
C PHE A 645 -5.58 -9.85 16.02
N LEU A 646 -6.70 -10.24 15.40
CA LEU A 646 -7.95 -9.47 15.39
C LEU A 646 -8.98 -9.97 16.41
N HIS A 647 -8.68 -11.07 17.10
CA HIS A 647 -9.52 -11.65 18.15
C HIS A 647 -10.93 -12.05 17.69
N THR A 648 -11.06 -12.57 16.47
CA THR A 648 -12.33 -12.98 15.86
C THR A 648 -13.39 -11.88 15.97
N PRO A 649 -13.29 -10.76 15.23
CA PRO A 649 -14.26 -9.67 15.30
C PRO A 649 -15.68 -10.15 14.95
N ASP A 650 -16.71 -9.49 15.49
CA ASP A 650 -18.10 -9.88 15.26
C ASP A 650 -18.53 -9.66 13.79
N VAL A 651 -18.08 -8.56 13.19
CA VAL A 651 -18.21 -8.25 11.76
C VAL A 651 -16.83 -7.92 11.19
N LEU A 652 -16.39 -8.69 10.20
CA LEU A 652 -15.16 -8.44 9.44
C LEU A 652 -15.51 -8.10 8.00
N GLY A 653 -15.36 -6.83 7.60
CA GLY A 653 -15.32 -6.46 6.19
C GLY A 653 -13.98 -6.87 5.59
N VAL A 654 -14.03 -7.54 4.45
CA VAL A 654 -12.85 -7.93 3.68
C VAL A 654 -12.88 -7.25 2.33
N THR A 655 -11.70 -6.87 1.85
CA THR A 655 -11.53 -6.38 0.48
C THR A 655 -10.51 -7.25 -0.26
N GLU A 656 -10.61 -7.21 -1.59
CA GLU A 656 -9.77 -7.98 -2.49
C GLU A 656 -9.96 -9.49 -2.46
N VAL A 657 -11.20 -9.96 -2.34
CA VAL A 657 -11.51 -11.39 -2.37
C VAL A 657 -12.09 -11.75 -3.73
N GLU A 658 -11.71 -12.90 -4.29
CA GLU A 658 -12.12 -13.26 -5.66
C GLU A 658 -13.63 -13.48 -5.78
N ASN A 659 -14.22 -14.27 -4.89
CA ASN A 659 -15.63 -14.63 -4.97
C ASN A 659 -16.16 -15.20 -3.63
N LEU A 660 -17.46 -15.52 -3.57
CA LEU A 660 -18.10 -16.04 -2.37
C LEU A 660 -17.58 -17.44 -1.97
N SER A 661 -17.14 -18.26 -2.94
CA SER A 661 -16.67 -19.62 -2.69
C SER A 661 -15.36 -19.62 -1.89
N VAL A 662 -14.38 -18.80 -2.30
CA VAL A 662 -13.11 -18.68 -1.57
C VAL A 662 -13.31 -18.02 -0.20
N LEU A 663 -14.21 -17.04 -0.09
CA LEU A 663 -14.53 -16.41 1.20
C LEU A 663 -15.19 -17.40 2.18
N SER A 664 -16.09 -18.25 1.68
CA SER A 664 -16.72 -19.33 2.45
C SER A 664 -15.70 -20.39 2.89
N THR A 665 -14.70 -20.65 2.06
CA THR A 665 -13.58 -21.55 2.39
C THR A 665 -12.74 -20.96 3.53
N LEU A 666 -12.45 -19.66 3.49
CA LEU A 666 -11.76 -18.96 4.57
C LEU A 666 -12.57 -18.98 5.87
N ALA A 667 -13.88 -18.71 5.82
CA ALA A 667 -14.77 -18.79 6.99
C ALA A 667 -14.72 -20.18 7.65
N SER A 668 -14.85 -21.23 6.84
CA SER A 668 -14.79 -22.62 7.30
C SER A 668 -13.43 -22.96 7.94
N ARG A 669 -12.35 -22.44 7.35
CA ARG A 669 -10.99 -22.62 7.88
C ARG A 669 -10.83 -21.95 9.25
N ILE A 670 -11.28 -20.70 9.40
CA ILE A 670 -11.21 -19.98 10.67
C ILE A 670 -11.98 -20.72 11.77
N ASN A 671 -13.21 -21.17 11.46
CA ASN A 671 -14.05 -21.91 12.40
C ASN A 671 -13.36 -23.20 12.89
N ALA A 672 -12.83 -23.99 11.96
CA ALA A 672 -12.14 -25.24 12.29
C ALA A 672 -10.86 -25.00 13.11
N ASP A 673 -10.05 -24.02 12.71
CA ASP A 673 -8.80 -23.70 13.39
C ASP A 673 -9.02 -23.11 14.79
N ALA A 674 -10.11 -22.36 15.01
CA ALA A 674 -10.51 -21.86 16.33
C ALA A 674 -10.70 -23.03 17.30
N VAL A 675 -11.53 -24.01 16.92
CA VAL A 675 -11.77 -25.22 17.71
C VAL A 675 -10.47 -26.00 17.92
N ALA A 676 -9.64 -26.15 16.87
CA ALA A 676 -8.37 -26.86 16.98
C ALA A 676 -7.38 -26.20 17.95
N ALA A 677 -7.44 -24.88 18.08
CA ALA A 677 -6.63 -24.10 19.02
C ALA A 677 -7.23 -24.01 20.44
N GLY A 678 -8.36 -24.68 20.70
CA GLY A 678 -9.06 -24.62 21.99
C GLY A 678 -9.84 -23.32 22.23
N GLN A 679 -10.12 -22.56 21.18
CA GLN A 679 -10.97 -21.37 21.21
C GLN A 679 -12.42 -21.78 20.92
N PRO A 680 -13.43 -20.98 21.34
CA PRO A 680 -14.81 -21.16 20.89
C PRO A 680 -14.90 -21.07 19.37
N ASP A 681 -15.78 -21.87 18.76
CA ASP A 681 -16.10 -21.75 17.33
C ASP A 681 -16.81 -20.41 17.09
N PRO A 682 -16.25 -19.46 16.33
CA PRO A 682 -16.91 -18.20 16.02
C PRO A 682 -18.12 -18.40 15.09
N GLY A 683 -18.21 -19.53 14.37
CA GLY A 683 -19.29 -19.78 13.42
C GLY A 683 -19.38 -18.69 12.37
N TYR A 684 -18.26 -18.30 11.75
CA TYR A 684 -18.28 -17.31 10.67
C TYR A 684 -19.08 -17.79 9.48
N VAL A 685 -19.91 -16.89 8.94
CA VAL A 685 -20.62 -17.03 7.68
C VAL A 685 -20.16 -15.93 6.71
N ALA A 686 -19.93 -16.31 5.45
CA ALA A 686 -19.47 -15.42 4.40
C ALA A 686 -20.64 -14.79 3.62
N TYR A 687 -20.51 -13.51 3.31
CA TYR A 687 -21.43 -12.76 2.45
C TYR A 687 -20.62 -11.95 1.44
N LEU A 688 -20.93 -12.09 0.15
CA LEU A 688 -20.26 -11.41 -0.95
C LEU A 688 -21.20 -11.41 -2.15
N GLU A 689 -21.27 -10.29 -2.85
CA GLU A 689 -21.90 -10.17 -4.17
C GLU A 689 -20.82 -9.75 -5.17
N GLU A 690 -20.78 -10.42 -6.33
CA GLU A 690 -19.75 -10.20 -7.35
C GLU A 690 -19.84 -8.78 -7.92
N GLY A 691 -18.70 -8.11 -8.07
CA GLY A 691 -18.56 -6.78 -8.64
C GLY A 691 -18.20 -6.80 -10.12
N PHE A 692 -17.50 -5.75 -10.55
CA PHE A 692 -17.16 -5.47 -11.95
C PHE A 692 -15.67 -5.18 -12.16
N ASP A 693 -14.84 -5.44 -11.15
CA ASP A 693 -13.41 -5.22 -11.26
C ASP A 693 -12.81 -6.17 -12.30
N VAL A 694 -12.01 -5.61 -13.21
CA VAL A 694 -11.40 -6.38 -14.29
C VAL A 694 -10.40 -7.42 -13.77
N GLY A 695 -9.86 -7.20 -12.58
CA GLY A 695 -8.98 -8.11 -11.85
C GLY A 695 -9.72 -9.24 -11.14
N GLY A 696 -11.06 -9.19 -11.05
CA GLY A 696 -11.89 -10.19 -10.38
C GLY A 696 -11.79 -10.13 -8.86
N ILE A 697 -11.67 -8.93 -8.28
CA ILE A 697 -11.64 -8.73 -6.83
C ILE A 697 -12.86 -7.97 -6.34
N ASP A 698 -13.38 -8.38 -5.18
CA ASP A 698 -14.60 -7.88 -4.58
C ASP A 698 -14.44 -7.50 -3.11
N VAL A 699 -15.53 -6.99 -2.54
CA VAL A 699 -15.71 -6.74 -1.10
C VAL A 699 -16.69 -7.76 -0.52
N GLY A 700 -16.51 -8.10 0.76
CA GLY A 700 -17.39 -9.06 1.44
C GLY A 700 -17.38 -8.90 2.94
N PHE A 701 -18.21 -9.71 3.62
CA PHE A 701 -18.24 -9.82 5.08
C PHE A 701 -18.00 -11.26 5.53
N LEU A 702 -17.24 -11.42 6.62
CA LEU A 702 -17.34 -12.57 7.51
C LEU A 702 -18.06 -12.13 8.78
N VAL A 703 -19.19 -12.78 9.09
CA VAL A 703 -20.05 -12.42 10.22
C VAL A 703 -20.08 -13.56 11.24
N LYS A 704 -19.79 -13.25 12.51
CA LYS A 704 -19.76 -14.23 13.61
C LYS A 704 -21.19 -14.61 14.03
N THR A 705 -21.61 -15.84 13.77
CA THR A 705 -22.96 -16.32 14.13
C THR A 705 -22.99 -17.32 15.28
N ALA A 706 -21.87 -17.52 16.00
CA ALA A 706 -21.84 -18.32 17.23
C ALA A 706 -23.00 -17.94 18.17
N SER A 707 -23.68 -18.92 18.75
CA SER A 707 -24.89 -18.66 19.53
C SER A 707 -24.60 -17.98 20.85
N VAL A 708 -25.44 -17.00 21.19
CA VAL A 708 -25.55 -16.36 22.49
C VAL A 708 -26.93 -16.73 23.03
N GLY A 709 -26.99 -17.70 23.95
CA GLY A 709 -28.26 -18.32 24.35
C GLY A 709 -28.89 -19.11 23.18
N SER A 710 -30.10 -18.74 22.76
CA SER A 710 -30.81 -19.40 21.64
C SER A 710 -30.80 -18.58 20.33
N VAL A 711 -30.07 -17.47 20.28
CA VAL A 711 -29.96 -16.59 19.10
C VAL A 711 -28.50 -16.51 18.62
N ALA A 712 -28.28 -16.11 17.37
CA ALA A 712 -26.93 -15.88 16.86
C ALA A 712 -26.31 -14.62 17.50
N ARG A 713 -24.99 -14.59 17.71
CA ARG A 713 -24.26 -13.41 18.17
C ARG A 713 -24.56 -12.20 17.29
N ILE A 714 -24.42 -12.37 15.97
CA ILE A 714 -24.90 -11.41 14.97
C ILE A 714 -26.02 -12.07 14.17
N GLU A 715 -27.23 -11.51 14.28
CA GLU A 715 -28.38 -11.86 13.47
C GLU A 715 -28.41 -10.96 12.22
N VAL A 716 -28.10 -11.53 11.06
CA VAL A 716 -28.12 -10.81 9.77
C VAL A 716 -29.55 -10.67 9.27
N ALA A 717 -30.00 -9.43 9.08
CA ALA A 717 -31.30 -9.13 8.52
C ALA A 717 -31.24 -9.08 6.98
N GLN A 718 -30.26 -8.36 6.44
CA GLN A 718 -30.10 -8.17 4.99
C GLN A 718 -28.65 -7.88 4.63
N VAL A 719 -28.24 -8.33 3.44
CA VAL A 719 -27.02 -7.89 2.76
C VAL A 719 -27.40 -7.40 1.37
N THR A 720 -26.85 -6.27 0.94
CA THR A 720 -27.20 -5.65 -0.35
C THR A 720 -26.01 -4.93 -0.96
N GLN A 721 -25.72 -5.20 -2.23
CA GLN A 721 -24.72 -4.46 -3.00
C GLN A 721 -25.35 -3.18 -3.59
N GLU A 722 -24.80 -2.02 -3.21
CA GLU A 722 -25.30 -0.71 -3.63
C GLU A 722 -24.43 -0.12 -4.74
N GLY A 723 -25.05 0.39 -5.80
CA GLY A 723 -24.34 1.11 -6.87
C GLY A 723 -23.71 0.23 -7.94
N ALA A 724 -24.18 -1.01 -8.07
CA ALA A 724 -23.74 -1.95 -9.09
C ALA A 724 -24.05 -1.48 -10.53
N ASP A 725 -25.16 -0.78 -10.72
CA ASP A 725 -25.58 -0.21 -12.00
C ASP A 725 -25.11 1.25 -12.20
N ALA A 726 -24.34 1.80 -11.25
CA ALA A 726 -23.86 3.17 -11.32
C ALA A 726 -22.81 3.34 -12.42
N VAL A 727 -22.95 4.44 -13.18
CA VAL A 727 -22.08 4.75 -14.32
C VAL A 727 -21.37 6.09 -14.17
N LEU A 728 -20.13 6.13 -14.64
CA LEU A 728 -19.37 7.36 -14.87
C LEU A 728 -19.69 7.87 -16.28
N THR A 729 -20.22 9.09 -16.37
CA THR A 729 -20.41 9.80 -17.64
C THR A 729 -19.06 10.37 -18.08
N ASN A 730 -18.58 9.97 -19.27
CA ASN A 730 -17.33 10.44 -19.84
C ASN A 730 -17.53 11.76 -20.63
N PRO A 731 -16.47 12.58 -20.83
CA PRO A 731 -16.57 13.85 -21.53
C PRO A 731 -17.10 13.77 -22.97
N ASN A 732 -16.90 12.65 -23.67
CA ASN A 732 -17.44 12.44 -25.02
C ASN A 732 -18.92 11.98 -25.05
N GLY A 733 -19.58 11.89 -23.89
CA GLY A 733 -20.97 11.44 -23.74
C GLY A 733 -21.18 9.92 -23.64
N SER A 734 -20.11 9.11 -23.76
CA SER A 734 -20.17 7.68 -23.44
C SER A 734 -20.20 7.44 -21.93
N THR A 735 -20.54 6.23 -21.50
CA THR A 735 -20.52 5.84 -20.08
C THR A 735 -19.51 4.72 -19.83
N SER A 736 -19.04 4.62 -18.59
CA SER A 736 -18.24 3.50 -18.08
C SER A 736 -18.69 3.12 -16.67
N VAL A 737 -18.31 1.95 -16.18
CA VAL A 737 -18.63 1.52 -14.80
C VAL A 737 -18.08 2.53 -13.80
N LEU A 738 -18.91 3.00 -12.87
CA LEU A 738 -18.47 3.87 -11.79
C LEU A 738 -17.84 3.07 -10.67
N ASN A 739 -18.60 2.14 -10.09
CA ASN A 739 -18.13 1.32 -8.96
C ASN A 739 -17.66 -0.03 -9.47
N ASP A 740 -16.35 -0.20 -9.66
CA ASP A 740 -15.79 -1.50 -10.03
C ASP A 740 -15.98 -2.53 -8.90
N ARG A 741 -15.95 -2.05 -7.65
CA ARG A 741 -16.20 -2.82 -6.41
C ARG A 741 -17.28 -2.09 -5.61
N PRO A 742 -18.57 -2.31 -5.94
CA PRO A 742 -19.65 -1.54 -5.32
C PRO A 742 -19.72 -1.75 -3.80
N PRO A 743 -20.07 -0.72 -3.00
CA PRO A 743 -20.29 -0.86 -1.57
C PRO A 743 -21.24 -2.01 -1.22
N LEU A 744 -20.88 -2.83 -0.24
CA LEU A 744 -21.75 -3.89 0.27
C LEU A 744 -22.26 -3.50 1.66
N VAL A 745 -23.58 -3.45 1.80
CA VAL A 745 -24.30 -3.01 3.00
C VAL A 745 -24.82 -4.23 3.75
N LEU A 746 -24.59 -4.29 5.05
CA LEU A 746 -25.05 -5.31 5.98
C LEU A 746 -25.93 -4.65 7.05
N ASP A 747 -27.19 -5.05 7.12
CA ASP A 747 -28.10 -4.73 8.23
C ASP A 747 -28.20 -5.92 9.18
N ALA A 748 -27.91 -5.70 10.45
CA ALA A 748 -27.85 -6.76 11.44
C ALA A 748 -28.17 -6.29 12.87
N VAL A 749 -28.35 -7.25 13.76
CA VAL A 749 -28.52 -7.04 15.20
C VAL A 749 -27.49 -7.85 15.97
N ALA A 750 -26.68 -7.19 16.80
CA ALA A 750 -25.83 -7.87 17.77
C ALA A 750 -26.61 -8.21 19.04
N HIS A 751 -26.45 -9.44 19.53
CA HIS A 751 -27.09 -9.97 20.72
C HIS A 751 -26.07 -10.26 21.82
N PHE A 752 -26.45 -9.98 23.06
CA PHE A 752 -25.61 -10.16 24.26
C PHE A 752 -26.20 -11.20 25.20
N THR A 753 -25.35 -11.77 26.06
CA THR A 753 -25.74 -12.81 27.03
C THR A 753 -26.75 -12.31 28.07
N ASP A 754 -26.77 -11.00 28.31
CA ASP A 754 -27.69 -10.31 29.23
C ASP A 754 -29.00 -9.87 28.54
N GLY A 755 -29.22 -10.25 27.28
CA GLY A 755 -30.43 -9.92 26.53
C GLY A 755 -30.40 -8.56 25.83
N ARG A 756 -29.33 -7.75 25.95
CA ARG A 756 -29.19 -6.52 25.16
C ARG A 756 -29.15 -6.84 23.67
N ARG A 757 -29.68 -5.90 22.89
CA ARG A 757 -29.74 -5.93 21.43
C ARG A 757 -29.23 -4.63 20.86
N TYR A 758 -28.41 -4.71 19.83
CA TYR A 758 -27.79 -3.57 19.18
C TYR A 758 -27.99 -3.65 17.66
N PRO A 759 -29.02 -2.99 17.10
CA PRO A 759 -29.18 -2.90 15.64
C PRO A 759 -28.13 -1.96 15.05
N PHE A 760 -27.53 -2.35 13.93
CA PHE A 760 -26.54 -1.53 13.24
C PHE A 760 -26.55 -1.79 11.73
N THR A 761 -25.95 -0.87 10.99
CA THR A 761 -25.62 -1.02 9.57
C THR A 761 -24.11 -0.96 9.38
N ALA A 762 -23.52 -1.97 8.76
CA ALA A 762 -22.12 -1.96 8.35
C ALA A 762 -22.01 -1.85 6.82
N ILE A 763 -21.11 -1.01 6.31
CA ILE A 763 -20.85 -0.85 4.88
C ILE A 763 -19.38 -1.13 4.63
N VAL A 764 -19.07 -2.11 3.79
CA VAL A 764 -17.69 -2.37 3.35
C VAL A 764 -17.45 -1.76 1.96
N VAL A 765 -16.32 -1.07 1.81
CA VAL A 765 -15.96 -0.36 0.56
C VAL A 765 -14.57 -0.73 0.06
N HIS A 766 -14.39 -0.67 -1.26
CA HIS A 766 -13.08 -0.70 -1.91
C HIS A 766 -13.02 0.28 -3.09
N GLN A 767 -12.68 1.53 -2.83
CA GLN A 767 -12.64 2.58 -3.84
C GLN A 767 -11.39 2.49 -4.73
N ARG A 768 -11.44 3.13 -5.91
CA ARG A 768 -10.39 3.09 -6.93
C ARG A 768 -9.05 3.60 -6.40
N SER A 769 -7.95 2.90 -6.69
CA SER A 769 -6.59 3.29 -6.30
C SER A 769 -6.07 4.55 -7.02
N LEU A 770 -4.98 5.12 -6.48
CA LEU A 770 -4.25 6.25 -7.06
C LEU A 770 -3.41 5.84 -8.29
N SER A 771 -3.45 4.57 -8.71
CA SER A 771 -2.64 4.09 -9.82
C SER A 771 -2.96 4.86 -11.12
N GLY A 772 -1.94 5.51 -11.67
CA GLY A 772 -2.05 6.32 -12.88
C GLY A 772 -2.65 7.72 -12.66
N ILE A 773 -2.77 8.20 -11.43
CA ILE A 773 -3.36 9.53 -11.12
C ILE A 773 -2.57 10.70 -11.74
N GLU A 774 -1.27 10.49 -11.92
CA GLU A 774 -0.30 11.42 -12.52
C GLU A 774 -0.15 11.30 -14.05
N ASP A 775 -0.88 10.38 -14.70
CA ASP A 775 -0.61 10.06 -16.10
C ASP A 775 -1.05 11.20 -17.04
N ASP A 776 -0.07 11.88 -17.62
CA ASP A 776 -0.24 12.98 -18.57
C ASP A 776 -0.47 12.51 -20.01
N ALA A 777 -0.38 11.20 -20.30
CA ALA A 777 -0.70 10.67 -21.61
C ALA A 777 -2.18 10.92 -21.96
N ALA A 778 -2.49 11.04 -23.26
CA ALA A 778 -3.84 11.31 -23.73
C ALA A 778 -4.85 10.27 -23.21
N GLY A 779 -5.93 10.77 -22.61
CA GLY A 779 -6.98 9.91 -22.05
C GLY A 779 -7.91 9.32 -23.11
N SER A 780 -8.50 8.16 -22.81
CA SER A 780 -9.60 7.59 -23.61
C SER A 780 -10.92 8.34 -23.40
N ASN A 781 -11.94 8.11 -24.23
CA ASN A 781 -13.32 8.59 -24.02
C ASN A 781 -13.50 10.12 -23.83
N GLY A 782 -12.59 10.92 -24.38
CA GLY A 782 -12.65 12.39 -24.36
C GLY A 782 -12.00 13.03 -23.12
N TRP A 783 -11.40 12.25 -22.23
CA TRP A 783 -10.56 12.76 -21.14
C TRP A 783 -9.27 13.39 -21.70
N ALA A 784 -8.83 14.54 -21.16
CA ALA A 784 -7.64 15.21 -21.66
C ALA A 784 -6.38 14.37 -21.40
N THR A 785 -6.28 13.81 -20.19
CA THR A 785 -5.24 12.86 -19.82
C THR A 785 -5.83 11.60 -19.17
N ALA A 786 -5.07 10.51 -19.17
CA ALA A 786 -5.45 9.28 -18.47
C ALA A 786 -5.57 9.52 -16.95
N GLY A 787 -4.69 10.34 -16.38
CA GLY A 787 -4.72 10.75 -14.97
C GLY A 787 -5.96 11.54 -14.59
N GLN A 788 -6.44 12.45 -15.47
CA GLN A 788 -7.70 13.16 -15.23
C GLN A 788 -8.85 12.18 -15.01
N ARG A 789 -9.00 11.17 -15.88
CA ARG A 789 -10.02 10.12 -15.70
C ARG A 789 -9.91 9.43 -14.33
N VAL A 790 -8.70 9.16 -13.85
CA VAL A 790 -8.49 8.52 -12.54
C VAL A 790 -9.01 9.42 -11.42
N ARG A 791 -8.65 10.70 -11.44
CA ARG A 791 -9.07 11.68 -10.43
C ARG A 791 -10.59 11.85 -10.40
N ASP A 792 -11.20 12.12 -11.55
CA ASP A 792 -12.65 12.26 -11.67
C ASP A 792 -13.42 11.00 -11.26
N LYS A 793 -12.95 9.81 -11.66
CA LYS A 793 -13.60 8.56 -11.26
C LYS A 793 -13.54 8.34 -9.74
N ARG A 794 -12.39 8.61 -9.11
CA ARG A 794 -12.24 8.54 -7.64
C ARG A 794 -13.20 9.51 -6.95
N GLN A 795 -13.26 10.76 -7.42
CA GLN A 795 -14.18 11.76 -6.87
C GLN A 795 -15.63 11.29 -6.99
N LYS A 796 -16.06 10.78 -8.16
CA LYS A 796 -17.43 10.30 -8.34
C LYS A 796 -17.78 9.06 -7.50
N GLN A 797 -16.82 8.21 -7.17
CA GLN A 797 -17.05 7.11 -6.22
C GLN A 797 -17.23 7.64 -4.79
N ALA A 798 -16.48 8.66 -4.39
CA ALA A 798 -16.63 9.33 -3.10
C ALA A 798 -17.99 10.04 -2.98
N GLU A 799 -18.39 10.79 -4.01
CA GLU A 799 -19.70 11.45 -4.06
C GLU A 799 -20.87 10.46 -4.00
N TYR A 800 -20.75 9.32 -4.70
CA TYR A 800 -21.76 8.26 -4.67
C TYR A 800 -21.95 7.71 -3.24
N LEU A 801 -20.84 7.36 -2.58
CA LEU A 801 -20.87 6.83 -1.23
C LEU A 801 -21.41 7.86 -0.22
N ALA A 802 -20.99 9.13 -0.32
CA ALA A 802 -21.49 10.21 0.52
C ALA A 802 -23.02 10.36 0.38
N THR A 803 -23.52 10.35 -0.86
CA THR A 803 -24.96 10.49 -1.16
C THR A 803 -25.76 9.28 -0.67
N LEU A 804 -25.22 8.06 -0.79
CA LEU A 804 -25.84 6.84 -0.28
C LEU A 804 -26.06 6.92 1.24
N ILE A 805 -25.00 7.27 1.97
CA ILE A 805 -25.04 7.35 3.44
C ILE A 805 -25.94 8.50 3.90
N ASP A 806 -25.84 9.67 3.24
CA ASP A 806 -26.73 10.80 3.52
C ASP A 806 -28.21 10.45 3.31
N GLY A 807 -28.53 9.68 2.27
CA GLY A 807 -29.85 9.10 2.05
C GLY A 807 -30.31 8.23 3.23
N MET A 808 -29.46 7.30 3.68
CA MET A 808 -29.75 6.45 4.84
C MET A 808 -29.99 7.26 6.13
N GLN A 809 -29.19 8.29 6.39
CA GLN A 809 -29.34 9.17 7.56
C GLN A 809 -30.66 9.97 7.51
N LYS A 810 -31.11 10.36 6.31
CA LYS A 810 -32.38 11.08 6.12
C LYS A 810 -33.58 10.17 6.26
N ASP A 811 -33.48 8.94 5.76
CA ASP A 811 -34.55 7.95 5.83
C ASP A 811 -34.76 7.44 7.26
N ASP A 812 -33.67 7.25 8.02
CA ASP A 812 -33.70 6.92 9.44
C ASP A 812 -32.59 7.67 10.22
N PRO A 813 -32.91 8.81 10.86
CA PRO A 813 -31.95 9.59 11.64
C PRO A 813 -31.39 8.87 12.88
N ALA A 814 -32.01 7.78 13.34
CA ALA A 814 -31.54 6.99 14.47
C ALA A 814 -30.67 5.80 14.04
N ARG A 815 -30.51 5.57 12.73
CA ARG A 815 -29.73 4.46 12.20
C ARG A 815 -28.26 4.64 12.54
N GLU A 816 -27.68 3.68 13.24
CA GLU A 816 -26.27 3.67 13.58
C GLU A 816 -25.46 2.98 12.47
N ILE A 817 -24.54 3.71 11.84
CA ILE A 817 -23.82 3.30 10.62
C ILE A 817 -22.33 3.24 10.90
N VAL A 818 -21.70 2.11 10.52
CA VAL A 818 -20.25 1.92 10.47
C VAL A 818 -19.85 1.69 9.01
N VAL A 819 -18.98 2.52 8.47
CA VAL A 819 -18.40 2.36 7.11
C VAL A 819 -16.94 2.00 7.28
N LEU A 820 -16.51 0.90 6.67
CA LEU A 820 -15.14 0.40 6.82
C LEU A 820 -14.62 -0.14 5.49
N GLY A 821 -13.31 -0.25 5.34
CA GLY A 821 -12.74 -0.78 4.11
C GLY A 821 -11.52 -0.01 3.65
N ASP A 822 -11.11 -0.32 2.43
CA ASP A 822 -10.02 0.34 1.72
C ASP A 822 -10.60 1.48 0.87
N PHE A 823 -10.48 2.70 1.35
CA PHE A 823 -10.94 3.89 0.63
C PHE A 823 -9.95 4.30 -0.47
N ASN A 824 -8.76 3.69 -0.50
CA ASN A 824 -7.64 4.13 -1.33
C ASN A 824 -7.42 5.65 -1.23
N ALA A 825 -7.70 6.25 -0.07
CA ALA A 825 -7.67 7.67 0.19
C ALA A 825 -7.01 7.88 1.55
N PHE A 826 -6.27 8.98 1.69
CA PHE A 826 -5.65 9.35 2.95
C PHE A 826 -6.66 10.02 3.89
N GLU A 827 -6.31 10.18 5.15
CA GLU A 827 -7.11 10.90 6.13
C GLU A 827 -7.18 12.43 5.91
N PHE A 828 -6.51 12.92 4.86
CA PHE A 828 -6.39 14.31 4.46
C PHE A 828 -6.44 14.46 2.93
N ASN A 829 -6.53 15.70 2.46
CA ASN A 829 -6.43 16.06 1.04
C ASN A 829 -5.03 15.78 0.47
N ASP A 830 -4.94 14.89 -0.52
CA ASP A 830 -3.69 14.54 -1.21
C ASP A 830 -3.30 15.49 -2.35
N GLY A 831 -4.08 16.54 -2.55
CA GLY A 831 -3.93 17.53 -3.61
C GLY A 831 -4.47 17.07 -4.97
N TYR A 832 -4.69 15.77 -5.16
CA TYR A 832 -5.31 15.24 -6.37
C TYR A 832 -6.83 15.14 -6.23
N VAL A 833 -7.30 14.50 -5.16
CA VAL A 833 -8.72 14.25 -4.87
C VAL A 833 -8.91 14.16 -3.35
N ASP A 834 -9.81 14.96 -2.78
CA ASP A 834 -10.20 14.84 -1.37
C ASP A 834 -11.39 13.87 -1.18
N ALA A 835 -11.15 12.60 -1.49
CA ALA A 835 -12.18 11.56 -1.39
C ALA A 835 -12.66 11.36 0.05
N MET A 836 -11.75 11.40 1.03
CA MET A 836 -12.10 11.23 2.44
C MET A 836 -12.88 12.42 2.98
N GLY A 837 -12.48 13.67 2.65
CA GLY A 837 -13.26 14.86 2.98
C GLY A 837 -14.65 14.82 2.36
N THR A 838 -14.78 14.38 1.10
CA THR A 838 -16.08 14.22 0.43
C THR A 838 -16.99 13.22 1.17
N VAL A 839 -16.49 12.02 1.50
CA VAL A 839 -17.28 10.97 2.17
C VAL A 839 -17.65 11.36 3.61
N THR A 840 -16.77 12.07 4.31
CA THR A 840 -17.04 12.51 5.70
C THR A 840 -17.92 13.76 5.77
N GLY A 841 -18.15 14.46 4.65
CA GLY A 841 -18.89 15.72 4.63
C GLY A 841 -18.05 16.92 5.08
N LEU A 842 -16.73 16.81 4.95
CA LEU A 842 -15.73 17.84 5.24
C LEU A 842 -14.80 18.03 4.01
N PRO A 843 -15.34 18.27 2.81
CA PRO A 843 -14.51 18.41 1.61
C PRO A 843 -13.64 19.65 1.69
N SER A 844 -12.43 19.54 1.12
CA SER A 844 -11.55 20.67 0.86
C SER A 844 -12.19 21.69 -0.07
N ALA A 845 -11.64 22.91 -0.08
CA ALA A 845 -12.12 23.91 -1.03
C ALA A 845 -11.73 23.51 -2.46
N ASP A 846 -12.58 23.86 -3.43
CA ASP A 846 -12.41 23.52 -4.85
C ASP A 846 -11.05 23.90 -5.44
N GLY A 847 -10.41 24.94 -4.88
CA GLY A 847 -9.10 25.40 -5.33
C GLY A 847 -7.91 24.64 -4.75
N GLU A 848 -8.14 23.59 -3.97
CA GLU A 848 -7.12 22.83 -3.23
C GLU A 848 -6.97 21.38 -3.71
N THR A 849 -7.75 20.94 -4.69
CA THR A 849 -7.67 19.60 -5.31
C THR A 849 -7.52 19.72 -6.82
N ALA A 850 -7.08 18.66 -7.49
CA ALA A 850 -6.91 18.67 -8.95
C ALA A 850 -8.21 18.33 -9.73
N VAL A 851 -9.37 18.28 -9.06
CA VAL A 851 -10.69 18.01 -9.66
C VAL A 851 -11.57 19.25 -9.49
N ASP A 852 -12.05 19.81 -10.59
CA ASP A 852 -12.89 21.00 -10.53
C ASP A 852 -14.32 20.69 -10.03
N ASN A 853 -14.90 21.61 -9.27
CA ASN A 853 -16.23 21.59 -8.66
C ASN A 853 -16.48 20.43 -7.65
N ASP A 854 -15.47 20.06 -6.86
CA ASP A 854 -15.55 18.95 -5.91
C ASP A 854 -15.78 19.37 -4.44
N GLY A 855 -15.68 20.68 -4.12
CA GLY A 855 -15.84 21.21 -2.76
C GLY A 855 -17.26 21.25 -2.16
N ALA A 856 -18.21 20.46 -2.68
CA ALA A 856 -19.60 20.46 -2.22
C ALA A 856 -19.81 19.52 -1.02
N VAL A 857 -20.47 20.01 0.04
CA VAL A 857 -20.87 19.17 1.17
C VAL A 857 -22.09 18.32 0.77
N LEU A 858 -21.89 17.00 0.66
CA LEU A 858 -22.92 16.06 0.20
C LEU A 858 -23.61 15.27 1.30
N ILE A 859 -23.06 15.27 2.50
CA ILE A 859 -23.57 14.51 3.65
C ILE A 859 -23.70 15.41 4.88
N ALA A 860 -24.87 15.37 5.52
CA ALA A 860 -25.12 16.07 6.78
C ALA A 860 -26.10 15.27 7.66
N PRO A 861 -25.78 14.99 8.94
CA PRO A 861 -24.54 15.30 9.65
C PRO A 861 -23.29 14.62 9.07
N SER A 862 -22.12 15.22 9.31
CA SER A 862 -20.82 14.67 8.92
C SER A 862 -20.53 13.33 9.62
N LEU A 863 -19.71 12.49 8.99
CA LEU A 863 -19.21 11.26 9.61
C LEU A 863 -17.93 11.55 10.40
N LEU A 864 -17.73 10.80 11.49
CA LEU A 864 -16.50 10.81 12.26
C LEU A 864 -15.55 9.74 11.70
N ASN A 865 -14.35 10.13 11.28
CA ASN A 865 -13.30 9.20 10.88
C ASN A 865 -12.57 8.69 12.13
N MET A 866 -12.95 7.50 12.59
CA MET A 866 -12.38 6.88 13.79
C MET A 866 -10.88 6.64 13.67
N THR A 867 -10.32 6.54 12.45
CA THR A 867 -8.88 6.38 12.21
C THR A 867 -8.07 7.53 12.84
N LEU A 868 -8.64 8.72 12.90
CA LEU A 868 -8.03 9.90 13.50
C LEU A 868 -7.98 9.83 15.04
N GLU A 869 -8.75 8.95 15.68
CA GLU A 869 -8.73 8.74 17.13
C GLU A 869 -7.52 7.91 17.60
N ALA A 870 -6.84 7.21 16.68
CA ALA A 870 -5.57 6.58 16.99
C ALA A 870 -4.47 7.64 17.24
N SER A 871 -3.48 7.30 18.08
CA SER A 871 -2.28 8.14 18.24
C SER A 871 -1.56 8.32 16.90
N ALA A 872 -0.97 9.48 16.63
CA ALA A 872 -0.34 9.80 15.34
C ALA A 872 0.64 8.72 14.83
N GLU A 873 1.47 8.13 15.70
CA GLU A 873 2.40 7.04 15.33
C GLU A 873 1.71 5.74 14.88
N GLU A 874 0.42 5.59 15.13
CA GLU A 874 -0.39 4.42 14.81
C GLU A 874 -1.41 4.71 13.68
N ARG A 875 -1.36 5.88 13.04
CA ARG A 875 -2.24 6.25 11.91
C ARG A 875 -1.65 5.80 10.57
N TYR A 876 -1.59 4.50 10.38
CA TYR A 876 -1.22 3.91 9.10
C TYR A 876 -1.86 2.54 8.97
N SER A 877 -2.15 2.15 7.74
CA SER A 877 -2.51 0.77 7.39
C SER A 877 -1.60 0.23 6.30
N PHE A 878 -0.84 1.09 5.62
CA PHE A 878 -0.10 0.76 4.41
C PHE A 878 1.26 1.48 4.38
N VAL A 879 2.25 0.89 3.70
CA VAL A 879 3.56 1.51 3.47
C VAL A 879 3.88 1.46 1.98
N PHE A 880 4.03 2.62 1.34
CA PHE A 880 4.32 2.74 -0.08
C PHE A 880 5.37 3.81 -0.34
N ASP A 881 6.25 3.53 -1.30
CA ASP A 881 7.43 4.36 -1.55
C ASP A 881 8.12 4.76 -0.23
N TYR A 882 8.26 3.79 0.66
CA TYR A 882 8.83 3.93 2.00
C TYR A 882 8.11 4.88 2.99
N GLN A 883 6.93 5.39 2.66
CA GLN A 883 6.13 6.24 3.55
C GLN A 883 5.03 5.43 4.23
N ALA A 884 4.92 5.57 5.56
CA ALA A 884 3.76 5.07 6.30
C ALA A 884 2.54 5.95 6.03
N GLN A 885 1.41 5.34 5.73
CA GLN A 885 0.19 6.04 5.32
C GLN A 885 -1.07 5.22 5.62
N SER A 886 -2.22 5.89 5.76
CA SER A 886 -3.51 5.24 5.95
C SER A 886 -4.28 5.19 4.64
N LEU A 887 -4.83 4.02 4.30
CA LEU A 887 -5.80 3.85 3.21
C LEU A 887 -7.06 3.12 3.68
N ASP A 888 -6.94 2.32 4.74
CA ASP A 888 -8.05 1.65 5.39
C ASP A 888 -8.59 2.52 6.51
N HIS A 889 -9.89 2.77 6.47
CA HIS A 889 -10.54 3.65 7.42
C HIS A 889 -11.78 2.99 8.02
N VAL A 890 -12.14 3.46 9.21
CA VAL A 890 -13.44 3.19 9.83
C VAL A 890 -14.11 4.53 10.11
N LEU A 891 -15.29 4.75 9.53
CA LEU A 891 -16.12 5.92 9.72
C LEU A 891 -17.38 5.52 10.49
N VAL A 892 -17.85 6.40 11.36
CA VAL A 892 -19.14 6.24 12.06
C VAL A 892 -19.99 7.48 11.88
N ASN A 893 -21.32 7.32 11.86
CA ASN A 893 -22.20 8.47 11.79
C ASN A 893 -22.51 9.07 13.17
N GLN A 894 -23.05 10.29 13.17
CA GLN A 894 -23.35 11.01 14.41
C GLN A 894 -24.37 10.28 15.30
N ALA A 895 -25.32 9.53 14.73
CA ALA A 895 -26.32 8.78 15.49
C ALA A 895 -25.67 7.72 16.41
N LEU A 896 -24.62 7.05 15.92
CA LEU A 896 -23.84 6.09 16.71
C LEU A 896 -23.07 6.81 17.84
N VAL A 897 -22.43 7.93 17.53
CA VAL A 897 -21.67 8.73 18.52
C VAL A 897 -22.57 9.26 19.64
N ASP A 898 -23.78 9.71 19.30
CA ASP A 898 -24.74 10.28 20.25
C ASP A 898 -25.61 9.21 20.94
N SER A 899 -25.42 7.93 20.60
CA SER A 899 -26.25 6.84 21.13
C SER A 899 -26.09 6.71 22.64
N PRO A 900 -27.18 6.78 23.44
CA PRO A 900 -27.10 6.60 24.88
C PRO A 900 -26.75 5.16 25.28
N ALA A 901 -26.83 4.21 24.34
CA ALA A 901 -26.43 2.83 24.56
C ALA A 901 -24.90 2.63 24.50
N ILE A 902 -24.15 3.59 23.94
CA ILE A 902 -22.71 3.47 23.72
C ILE A 902 -21.93 4.29 24.76
N VAL A 903 -20.93 3.66 25.36
CA VAL A 903 -20.10 4.24 26.45
C VAL A 903 -18.60 4.22 26.13
N GLY A 904 -18.24 3.89 24.90
CA GLY A 904 -16.86 3.89 24.45
C GLY A 904 -16.74 3.49 22.99
N LEU A 905 -15.87 4.21 22.28
CA LEU A 905 -15.43 3.87 20.92
C LEU A 905 -13.91 3.82 20.96
N GLU A 906 -13.34 2.68 20.61
CA GLU A 906 -11.89 2.46 20.66
C GLU A 906 -11.42 1.88 19.32
N ILE A 907 -10.38 2.48 18.73
CA ILE A 907 -9.79 2.01 17.48
C ILE A 907 -8.38 1.47 17.71
N SER A 908 -8.04 0.40 16.99
CA SER A 908 -6.71 -0.19 17.00
C SER A 908 -6.41 -0.93 15.71
N HIS A 909 -5.15 -1.28 15.50
CA HIS A 909 -4.70 -2.02 14.32
C HIS A 909 -3.97 -3.27 14.77
N ALA A 910 -4.15 -4.38 14.06
CA ALA A 910 -3.21 -5.47 14.16
C ALA A 910 -2.05 -5.21 13.19
N ARG A 911 -0.84 -5.09 13.74
CA ARG A 911 0.39 -4.83 12.97
C ARG A 911 0.98 -6.15 12.54
N ILE A 912 0.60 -6.59 11.35
CA ILE A 912 0.98 -7.90 10.82
C ILE A 912 1.43 -7.82 9.36
N ASN A 913 1.19 -6.75 8.62
CA ASN A 913 1.38 -6.71 7.17
C ASN A 913 2.31 -5.60 6.70
N ALA A 914 1.94 -4.35 6.90
CA ALA A 914 2.58 -3.20 6.25
C ALA A 914 4.06 -3.03 6.64
N ASP A 915 4.40 -3.41 7.87
CA ASP A 915 5.74 -3.27 8.45
C ASP A 915 6.65 -4.49 8.25
N PHE A 916 6.21 -5.54 7.55
CA PHE A 916 6.96 -6.78 7.41
C PHE A 916 7.60 -6.93 6.02
N PRO A 917 8.80 -7.53 5.92
CA PRO A 917 9.49 -7.67 4.66
C PRO A 917 8.74 -8.63 3.72
N GLU A 918 8.88 -8.43 2.41
CA GLU A 918 8.11 -9.20 1.41
C GLU A 918 8.34 -10.72 1.52
N VAL A 919 9.55 -11.14 1.94
CA VAL A 919 9.88 -12.56 2.16
C VAL A 919 9.04 -13.22 3.27
N ALA A 920 8.47 -12.44 4.20
CA ALA A 920 7.61 -12.96 5.27
C ALA A 920 6.30 -13.55 4.73
N ARG A 921 5.90 -13.21 3.49
CA ARG A 921 4.78 -13.85 2.78
C ARG A 921 4.96 -15.37 2.64
N ASN A 922 6.20 -15.85 2.64
CA ASN A 922 6.52 -17.26 2.44
C ASN A 922 6.28 -18.12 3.68
N ASP A 923 6.29 -17.54 4.88
CA ASP A 923 6.11 -18.28 6.12
C ASP A 923 4.62 -18.52 6.40
N ALA A 924 4.17 -19.77 6.38
CA ALA A 924 2.77 -20.13 6.64
C ALA A 924 2.40 -20.11 8.13
N ALA A 925 3.40 -20.06 9.03
CA ALA A 925 3.22 -20.18 10.48
C ALA A 925 3.01 -18.82 11.19
N THR A 926 3.18 -17.71 10.48
CA THR A 926 2.98 -16.35 11.01
C THR A 926 1.84 -15.65 10.28
N PRO A 927 1.14 -14.69 10.90
CA PRO A 927 0.15 -13.88 10.18
C PRO A 927 0.81 -12.93 9.16
N THR A 928 2.14 -12.82 9.16
CA THR A 928 2.79 -11.61 8.67
C THR A 928 2.86 -11.51 7.16
N ARG A 929 2.59 -10.35 6.57
CA ARG A 929 2.68 -10.12 5.11
C ARG A 929 1.79 -11.07 4.31
N LEU A 930 0.59 -11.36 4.80
CA LEU A 930 -0.47 -11.91 3.94
C LEU A 930 -0.89 -10.86 2.92
N SER A 931 -0.98 -9.63 3.40
CA SER A 931 -1.35 -8.42 2.67
C SER A 931 -0.21 -7.39 2.80
N ASP A 932 -0.29 -6.32 2.03
CA ASP A 932 0.44 -5.08 2.24
C ASP A 932 -0.29 -4.11 3.18
N HIS A 933 -1.53 -4.41 3.57
CA HIS A 933 -2.36 -3.61 4.47
C HIS A 933 -2.51 -4.25 5.85
N ASP A 934 -2.29 -3.48 6.93
CA ASP A 934 -2.64 -3.85 8.29
C ASP A 934 -4.17 -3.72 8.51
N PRO A 935 -4.81 -4.75 9.09
CA PRO A 935 -6.23 -4.66 9.42
C PRO A 935 -6.50 -3.77 10.64
N THR A 936 -7.67 -3.12 10.60
CA THR A 936 -8.14 -2.15 11.60
C THR A 936 -9.36 -2.69 12.32
N VAL A 937 -9.46 -2.44 13.63
CA VAL A 937 -10.57 -2.85 14.51
C VAL A 937 -11.15 -1.63 15.23
N LEU A 938 -12.47 -1.46 15.13
CA LEU A 938 -13.29 -0.60 15.96
C LEU A 938 -14.02 -1.46 17.00
N LEU A 939 -13.87 -1.10 18.27
CA LEU A 939 -14.64 -1.64 19.39
C LEU A 939 -15.68 -0.62 19.81
N VAL A 940 -16.96 -1.02 19.73
CA VAL A 940 -18.10 -0.23 20.20
C VAL A 940 -18.55 -0.83 21.53
N ARG A 941 -18.29 -0.13 22.64
CA ARG A 941 -18.65 -0.61 23.98
C ARG A 941 -20.05 -0.14 24.35
N LEU A 942 -20.94 -1.08 24.61
CA LEU A 942 -22.29 -0.78 25.08
C LEU A 942 -22.33 -0.63 26.61
N GLN A 943 -23.23 0.22 27.10
CA GLN A 943 -23.60 0.28 28.51
C GLN A 943 -24.10 -1.11 28.95
N PRO A 944 -23.49 -1.75 29.95
CA PRO A 944 -23.95 -3.03 30.50
C PRO A 944 -25.41 -2.95 30.96
N ALA A 945 -26.17 -4.04 30.79
CA ALA A 945 -27.48 -4.15 31.44
C ALA A 945 -27.28 -4.20 32.96
N THR A 946 -28.12 -3.47 33.70
CA THR A 946 -28.16 -3.59 35.17
C THR A 946 -29.18 -4.65 35.55
N ILE A 947 -28.76 -5.62 36.33
CA ILE A 947 -29.55 -6.80 36.69
C ILE A 947 -29.60 -6.92 38.22
N ALA A 948 -30.80 -6.94 38.78
CA ALA A 948 -31.05 -7.20 40.19
C ALA A 948 -32.00 -8.40 40.30
N ASP A 949 -31.63 -9.41 41.06
CA ASP A 949 -32.33 -10.71 41.16
C ASP A 949 -33.08 -10.74 42.50
N LEU A 950 -34.37 -10.37 42.50
CA LEU A 950 -35.18 -10.22 43.69
C LEU A 950 -35.91 -11.50 44.07
N GLY A 951 -35.39 -12.18 45.09
CA GLY A 951 -36.11 -13.29 45.71
C GLY A 951 -36.93 -12.84 46.92
N ILE A 952 -38.18 -13.30 47.05
CA ILE A 952 -38.96 -13.09 48.28
C ILE A 952 -39.38 -14.40 48.93
N THR A 953 -39.24 -14.45 50.26
CA THR A 953 -39.74 -15.55 51.08
C THR A 953 -40.67 -15.03 52.16
N VAL A 954 -41.62 -15.83 52.60
CA VAL A 954 -42.51 -15.48 53.71
C VAL A 954 -42.76 -16.68 54.60
N ALA A 955 -42.81 -16.44 55.92
CA ALA A 955 -43.09 -17.45 56.92
C ALA A 955 -44.09 -16.92 57.95
N ALA A 956 -45.05 -17.76 58.34
CA ALA A 956 -45.86 -17.53 59.51
C ALA A 956 -45.11 -17.93 60.79
N ALA A 957 -45.29 -17.18 61.87
CA ALA A 957 -44.66 -17.48 63.16
C ALA A 957 -45.18 -18.78 63.79
N ASN A 958 -46.46 -19.09 63.57
CA ASN A 958 -47.13 -20.31 64.04
C ASN A 958 -48.06 -20.82 62.94
N ALA A 959 -48.23 -22.14 62.82
CA ALA A 959 -49.16 -22.73 61.86
C ALA A 959 -50.63 -22.56 62.29
N ASP A 960 -50.87 -22.59 63.61
CA ASP A 960 -52.17 -22.40 64.24
C ASP A 960 -52.07 -21.29 65.31
N VAL A 961 -53.08 -20.43 65.41
CA VAL A 961 -53.21 -19.45 66.50
C VAL A 961 -54.62 -19.44 67.08
N PHE A 962 -54.76 -19.11 68.36
CA PHE A 962 -56.09 -18.94 68.94
C PHE A 962 -56.67 -17.56 68.60
N ALA A 963 -57.99 -17.44 68.51
CA ALA A 963 -58.64 -16.14 68.37
C ALA A 963 -58.21 -15.20 69.51
N GLY A 964 -57.74 -14.00 69.17
CA GLY A 964 -57.15 -13.04 70.10
C GLY A 964 -55.62 -13.08 70.24
N ASP A 965 -54.95 -14.14 69.75
CA ASP A 965 -53.49 -14.18 69.61
C ASP A 965 -53.02 -13.38 68.39
N ALA A 966 -51.71 -13.12 68.30
CA ALA A 966 -51.13 -12.44 67.16
C ALA A 966 -51.01 -13.36 65.94
N LEU A 967 -51.66 -12.99 64.84
CA LEU A 967 -51.29 -13.42 63.50
C LEU A 967 -49.98 -12.72 63.17
N ALA A 968 -48.88 -13.45 63.06
CA ALA A 968 -47.56 -12.86 62.81
C ALA A 968 -46.89 -13.54 61.62
N PHE A 969 -46.43 -12.72 60.68
CA PHE A 969 -45.70 -13.14 59.48
C PHE A 969 -44.38 -12.38 59.38
N THR A 970 -43.38 -13.03 58.78
CA THR A 970 -42.12 -12.40 58.40
C THR A 970 -41.87 -12.65 56.94
N ALA A 971 -41.76 -11.57 56.15
CA ALA A 971 -41.34 -11.63 54.76
C ALA A 971 -39.91 -11.11 54.63
N MET A 972 -39.08 -11.81 53.86
CA MET A 972 -37.70 -11.43 53.58
C MET A 972 -37.53 -11.32 52.08
N LEU A 973 -37.31 -10.10 51.61
CA LEU A 973 -36.90 -9.76 50.26
C LEU A 973 -35.37 -9.73 50.20
N VAL A 974 -34.77 -10.38 49.22
CA VAL A 974 -33.32 -10.39 48.97
C VAL A 974 -33.04 -9.90 47.56
N ASN A 975 -31.91 -9.22 47.36
CA ASN A 975 -31.35 -9.00 46.03
C ASN A 975 -30.12 -9.88 45.87
N ALA A 976 -30.23 -10.98 45.13
CA ALA A 976 -29.16 -11.92 44.81
C ALA A 976 -28.37 -11.50 43.55
N GLY A 977 -28.79 -10.43 42.88
CA GLY A 977 -28.23 -9.96 41.62
C GLY A 977 -26.93 -9.18 41.81
N PRO A 978 -26.14 -9.02 40.74
CA PRO A 978 -24.88 -8.30 40.79
C PRO A 978 -25.04 -6.78 40.94
N ASP A 979 -26.21 -6.22 40.59
CA ASP A 979 -26.49 -4.79 40.67
C ASP A 979 -27.58 -4.47 41.71
N ALA A 980 -27.62 -3.22 42.15
CA ALA A 980 -28.66 -2.75 43.05
C ALA A 980 -30.03 -2.68 42.36
N ALA A 981 -31.07 -3.19 43.00
CA ALA A 981 -32.44 -2.97 42.60
C ALA A 981 -32.80 -1.49 42.81
N GLN A 982 -33.24 -0.81 41.75
CA GLN A 982 -33.72 0.56 41.80
C GLN A 982 -35.23 0.56 42.02
N PHE A 983 -35.68 1.35 42.98
CA PHE A 983 -37.07 1.43 43.41
C PHE A 983 -37.72 0.08 43.71
N PRO A 984 -37.11 -0.79 44.54
CA PRO A 984 -37.70 -2.07 44.87
C PRO A 984 -39.01 -1.88 45.64
N GLY A 985 -40.03 -2.66 45.26
CA GLY A 985 -41.36 -2.69 45.86
C GLY A 985 -41.59 -3.99 46.63
N PHE A 986 -42.35 -3.88 47.73
CA PHE A 986 -42.88 -5.01 48.50
C PHE A 986 -44.39 -4.87 48.58
N GLY A 987 -45.12 -5.83 48.00
CA GLY A 987 -46.57 -5.93 48.10
C GLY A 987 -46.96 -7.09 49.00
N ALA A 988 -48.01 -6.89 49.81
CA ALA A 988 -48.59 -7.92 50.66
C ALA A 988 -50.12 -7.91 50.55
N VAL A 989 -50.72 -9.09 50.48
CA VAL A 989 -52.16 -9.31 50.43
C VAL A 989 -52.52 -10.41 51.42
N LEU A 990 -53.33 -10.08 52.43
CA LEU A 990 -54.00 -11.06 53.28
C LEU A 990 -55.43 -11.27 52.79
N ASP A 991 -55.88 -12.52 52.72
CA ASP A 991 -57.25 -12.92 52.37
C ASP A 991 -58.26 -12.78 53.52
N ALA A 992 -58.03 -11.80 54.39
CA ALA A 992 -58.90 -11.43 55.49
C ALA A 992 -58.92 -9.91 55.71
N GLU A 993 -60.03 -9.38 56.22
CA GLU A 993 -60.13 -7.97 56.64
C GLU A 993 -59.57 -7.80 58.06
N LEU A 994 -58.45 -7.10 58.18
CA LEU A 994 -57.65 -6.94 59.41
C LEU A 994 -57.36 -5.45 59.63
N ASP A 995 -58.32 -4.75 60.25
CA ASP A 995 -58.25 -3.29 60.51
C ASP A 995 -57.07 -2.88 61.41
N ASP A 996 -56.49 -3.83 62.14
CA ASP A 996 -55.38 -3.64 63.09
C ASP A 996 -54.04 -4.17 62.56
N LEU A 997 -53.94 -4.48 61.25
CA LEU A 997 -52.68 -4.90 60.65
C LEU A 997 -51.60 -3.82 60.86
N THR A 998 -50.46 -4.25 61.39
CA THR A 998 -49.27 -3.43 61.55
C THR A 998 -48.13 -4.03 60.73
N VAL A 999 -47.30 -3.16 60.15
CA VAL A 999 -46.04 -3.55 59.50
C VAL A 999 -44.88 -2.86 60.20
N THR A 1000 -43.81 -3.62 60.44
CA THR A 1000 -42.50 -3.08 60.81
C THR A 1000 -41.56 -3.26 59.62
N PRO A 1001 -41.37 -2.22 58.79
CA PRO A 1001 -40.43 -2.27 57.68
C PRO A 1001 -38.98 -2.01 58.15
N PRO A 1002 -37.98 -2.29 57.30
CA PRO A 1002 -36.61 -1.81 57.50
C PRO A 1002 -36.54 -0.27 57.52
N ALA A 1003 -35.47 0.30 58.09
CA ALA A 1003 -35.36 1.74 58.34
C ALA A 1003 -35.46 2.63 57.07
N ASP A 1004 -35.03 2.11 55.92
CA ASP A 1004 -34.97 2.85 54.64
C ASP A 1004 -36.18 2.59 53.73
N TRP A 1005 -37.21 1.90 54.24
CA TRP A 1005 -38.42 1.55 53.48
C TRP A 1005 -39.63 2.36 53.94
N SER A 1006 -40.38 2.89 52.97
CA SER A 1006 -41.64 3.60 53.19
C SER A 1006 -42.81 2.70 52.84
N CYS A 1007 -43.75 2.52 53.78
CA CYS A 1007 -44.97 1.75 53.59
C CYS A 1007 -46.21 2.63 53.63
N ASP A 1008 -47.16 2.35 52.75
CA ASP A 1008 -48.50 2.92 52.81
C ASP A 1008 -49.26 2.36 54.03
N ALA A 1009 -50.31 3.06 54.46
CA ALA A 1009 -51.23 2.53 55.44
C ALA A 1009 -51.97 1.30 54.85
N PRO A 1010 -52.16 0.21 55.61
CA PRO A 1010 -52.91 -0.96 55.15
C PRO A 1010 -54.32 -0.57 54.67
N ALA A 1011 -54.72 -1.13 53.53
CA ALA A 1011 -56.04 -0.89 52.95
C ALA A 1011 -56.92 -2.14 53.12
N VAL A 1012 -58.04 -1.97 53.81
CA VAL A 1012 -59.03 -3.04 54.05
C VAL A 1012 -60.23 -2.83 53.12
N ALA A 1013 -60.47 -3.78 52.22
CA ALA A 1013 -61.59 -3.77 51.30
C ALA A 1013 -61.85 -5.16 50.69
N ASP A 1014 -63.11 -5.43 50.33
CA ASP A 1014 -63.52 -6.60 49.55
C ASP A 1014 -63.03 -7.95 50.11
N GLY A 1015 -63.05 -8.11 51.44
CA GLY A 1015 -62.63 -9.35 52.10
C GLY A 1015 -61.11 -9.52 52.22
N ARG A 1016 -60.31 -8.48 51.94
CA ARG A 1016 -58.84 -8.54 51.97
C ARG A 1016 -58.23 -7.35 52.68
N THR A 1017 -56.98 -7.53 53.10
CA THR A 1017 -56.10 -6.45 53.58
C THR A 1017 -54.87 -6.39 52.70
N THR A 1018 -54.59 -5.23 52.11
CA THR A 1018 -53.42 -5.02 51.25
C THR A 1018 -52.46 -4.01 51.84
N LEU A 1019 -51.17 -4.17 51.52
CA LEU A 1019 -50.09 -3.31 51.95
C LEU A 1019 -49.06 -3.19 50.83
N SER A 1020 -48.52 -1.99 50.65
CA SER A 1020 -47.44 -1.71 49.70
C SER A 1020 -46.33 -0.93 50.40
N CYS A 1021 -45.09 -1.32 50.16
CA CYS A 1021 -43.90 -0.64 50.62
C CYS A 1021 -42.90 -0.45 49.47
N SER A 1022 -42.05 0.56 49.56
CA SER A 1022 -40.98 0.82 48.59
C SER A 1022 -39.74 1.42 49.25
N SER A 1023 -38.59 1.25 48.62
CA SER A 1023 -37.32 1.94 48.92
C SER A 1023 -36.78 2.59 47.65
N GLU A 1024 -35.86 3.55 47.74
CA GLU A 1024 -35.15 4.06 46.54
C GLU A 1024 -34.21 3.02 45.95
N THR A 1025 -33.58 2.21 46.80
CA THR A 1025 -32.64 1.16 46.35
C THR A 1025 -32.57 -0.01 47.33
N LEU A 1026 -32.21 -1.19 46.80
CA LEU A 1026 -31.75 -2.35 47.57
C LEU A 1026 -30.45 -2.84 46.93
N ALA A 1027 -29.33 -2.67 47.64
CA ALA A 1027 -27.99 -3.01 47.14
C ALA A 1027 -27.86 -4.50 46.77
N ASP A 1028 -26.82 -4.84 46.00
CA ASP A 1028 -26.45 -6.22 45.71
C ASP A 1028 -26.18 -6.99 47.01
N ALA A 1029 -26.61 -8.26 47.06
CA ALA A 1029 -26.54 -9.12 48.23
C ALA A 1029 -27.22 -8.57 49.51
N ALA A 1030 -28.04 -7.52 49.42
CA ALA A 1030 -28.77 -6.96 50.55
C ALA A 1030 -30.13 -7.65 50.76
N GLN A 1031 -30.67 -7.49 51.97
CA GLN A 1031 -31.98 -8.04 52.35
C GLN A 1031 -32.84 -7.01 53.09
N ALA A 1032 -34.15 -7.07 52.86
CA ALA A 1032 -35.17 -6.28 53.52
C ALA A 1032 -36.17 -7.21 54.21
N VAL A 1033 -36.32 -7.07 55.53
CA VAL A 1033 -37.20 -7.92 56.34
C VAL A 1033 -38.41 -7.12 56.82
N PHE A 1034 -39.60 -7.60 56.50
CA PHE A 1034 -40.88 -7.02 56.90
C PHE A 1034 -41.57 -7.93 57.90
N ALA A 1035 -41.86 -7.41 59.10
CA ALA A 1035 -42.69 -8.11 60.07
C ALA A 1035 -44.12 -7.58 60.00
N LEU A 1036 -45.09 -8.46 59.74
CA LEU A 1036 -46.51 -8.12 59.67
C LEU A 1036 -47.22 -8.77 60.85
N SER A 1037 -48.05 -8.01 61.57
CA SER A 1037 -48.83 -8.54 62.67
C SER A 1037 -50.21 -7.92 62.82
N ALA A 1038 -51.21 -8.75 63.07
CA ALA A 1038 -52.61 -8.39 63.38
C ALA A 1038 -53.15 -9.30 64.48
N VAL A 1039 -54.27 -8.96 65.10
CA VAL A 1039 -54.95 -9.85 66.06
C VAL A 1039 -55.83 -10.85 65.31
N ALA A 1040 -55.73 -12.14 65.64
CA ALA A 1040 -56.56 -13.20 65.07
C ALA A 1040 -58.06 -12.96 65.36
N PRO A 1041 -58.90 -12.68 64.35
CA PRO A 1041 -60.30 -12.34 64.59
C PRO A 1041 -61.11 -13.57 65.02
N ALA A 1042 -61.95 -13.40 66.05
CA ALA A 1042 -62.87 -14.46 66.49
C ALA A 1042 -63.89 -14.87 65.40
N ALA A 1043 -64.15 -14.01 64.42
CA ALA A 1043 -65.03 -14.30 63.28
C ALA A 1043 -64.44 -15.31 62.28
N LEU A 1044 -63.13 -15.57 62.35
CA LEU A 1044 -62.39 -16.45 61.44
C LEU A 1044 -61.95 -17.76 62.11
N ILE A 1045 -62.56 -18.15 63.24
CA ILE A 1045 -62.31 -19.47 63.84
C ILE A 1045 -62.69 -20.56 62.83
N ASP A 1046 -61.82 -21.58 62.72
CA ASP A 1046 -61.84 -22.66 61.73
C ASP A 1046 -61.55 -22.23 60.28
N GLU A 1047 -61.22 -20.95 60.05
CA GLU A 1047 -60.74 -20.44 58.76
C GLU A 1047 -59.20 -20.35 58.73
N THR A 1048 -58.64 -20.23 57.53
CA THR A 1048 -57.20 -20.05 57.31
C THR A 1048 -56.95 -18.70 56.67
N VAL A 1049 -56.09 -17.90 57.29
CA VAL A 1049 -55.63 -16.61 56.76
C VAL A 1049 -54.32 -16.83 56.01
N THR A 1050 -54.30 -16.47 54.73
CA THR A 1050 -53.16 -16.59 53.82
C THR A 1050 -52.61 -15.21 53.49
N LEU A 1051 -51.32 -15.03 53.74
CA LEU A 1051 -50.52 -13.90 53.29
C LEU A 1051 -49.79 -14.28 51.99
N THR A 1052 -50.08 -13.54 50.93
CA THR A 1052 -49.31 -13.55 49.68
C THR A 1052 -48.45 -12.30 49.64
N VAL A 1053 -47.15 -12.45 49.39
CA VAL A 1053 -46.21 -11.34 49.19
C VAL A 1053 -45.63 -11.37 47.79
N ALA A 1054 -45.27 -10.20 47.28
CA ALA A 1054 -44.61 -10.05 45.99
C ALA A 1054 -43.54 -8.95 46.03
N ALA A 1055 -42.49 -9.12 45.25
CA ALA A 1055 -41.43 -8.16 45.01
C ALA A 1055 -41.55 -7.56 43.60
N THR A 1056 -41.06 -6.33 43.42
CA THR A 1056 -40.89 -5.70 42.10
C THR A 1056 -39.69 -4.77 42.13
N SER A 1057 -39.14 -4.40 40.97
CA SER A 1057 -38.08 -3.40 40.83
C SER A 1057 -38.13 -2.73 39.45
N GLN A 1058 -37.50 -1.56 39.30
CA GLN A 1058 -37.25 -0.95 38.00
C GLN A 1058 -35.97 -1.49 37.33
N THR A 1059 -34.99 -1.94 38.13
CA THR A 1059 -33.87 -2.76 37.62
C THR A 1059 -34.43 -4.10 37.18
N GLN A 1060 -33.97 -4.58 36.03
CA GLN A 1060 -34.46 -5.83 35.46
C GLN A 1060 -34.17 -7.02 36.36
N ASP A 1061 -35.21 -7.82 36.60
CA ASP A 1061 -35.14 -9.09 37.30
C ASP A 1061 -35.08 -10.26 36.31
N PRO A 1062 -34.01 -11.08 36.31
CA PRO A 1062 -33.88 -12.20 35.41
C PRO A 1062 -34.70 -13.43 35.84
N ASP A 1063 -35.13 -13.55 37.10
CA ASP A 1063 -35.89 -14.69 37.63
C ASP A 1063 -37.19 -14.27 38.32
N ALA A 1064 -38.18 -13.85 37.53
CA ALA A 1064 -39.50 -13.51 38.06
C ALA A 1064 -40.28 -14.69 38.73
N THR A 1065 -39.69 -15.89 38.84
CA THR A 1065 -40.36 -17.03 39.48
C THR A 1065 -40.23 -17.06 41.00
N ASP A 1066 -39.26 -16.34 41.58
CA ASP A 1066 -39.08 -16.22 43.02
C ASP A 1066 -39.50 -14.85 43.60
N ASP A 1067 -40.04 -13.99 42.74
CA ASP A 1067 -40.67 -12.70 43.06
C ASP A 1067 -41.95 -12.78 43.91
N SER A 1068 -42.44 -13.98 44.25
CA SER A 1068 -43.63 -14.12 45.09
C SER A 1068 -43.58 -15.32 46.03
N ALA A 1069 -44.18 -15.17 47.22
CA ALA A 1069 -44.27 -16.24 48.21
C ALA A 1069 -45.57 -16.18 49.01
N VAL A 1070 -45.96 -17.31 49.60
CA VAL A 1070 -47.20 -17.46 50.36
C VAL A 1070 -46.94 -18.15 51.70
N ALA A 1071 -47.59 -17.68 52.76
CA ALA A 1071 -47.68 -18.34 54.06
C ALA A 1071 -49.10 -18.26 54.61
N SER A 1072 -49.52 -19.28 55.36
CA SER A 1072 -50.88 -19.36 55.91
C SER A 1072 -50.86 -19.69 57.39
N VAL A 1073 -51.89 -19.23 58.11
CA VAL A 1073 -52.14 -19.50 59.53
C VAL A 1073 -53.60 -19.89 59.69
N SER A 1074 -53.86 -21.03 60.34
CA SER A 1074 -55.23 -21.42 60.71
C SER A 1074 -55.60 -20.82 62.07
N ILE A 1075 -56.80 -20.25 62.18
CA ILE A 1075 -57.31 -19.72 63.45
C ILE A 1075 -58.17 -20.80 64.10
N VAL A 1076 -57.79 -21.25 65.29
CA VAL A 1076 -58.43 -22.37 65.99
C VAL A 1076 -59.11 -21.91 67.28
N GLU A 1077 -60.16 -22.64 67.69
CA GLU A 1077 -60.86 -22.36 68.95
C GLU A 1077 -59.96 -22.63 70.16
N ASP A 1078 -59.89 -21.70 71.13
CA ASP A 1078 -59.16 -21.91 72.38
C ASP A 1078 -59.83 -23.03 73.21
N PRO A 1079 -59.16 -24.17 73.43
CA PRO A 1079 -59.74 -25.28 74.18
C PRO A 1079 -60.05 -24.95 75.66
N ALA A 1080 -59.53 -23.85 76.22
CA ALA A 1080 -59.85 -23.38 77.58
C ALA A 1080 -61.23 -22.70 77.67
N MET A 1081 -61.71 -22.12 76.57
CA MET A 1081 -63.05 -21.53 76.45
C MET A 1081 -64.15 -22.61 76.40
N ALA A 1082 -63.85 -23.78 75.82
CA ALA A 1082 -64.79 -24.91 75.69
C ALA A 1082 -65.02 -25.70 77.00
N ALA A 1083 -64.31 -25.40 78.09
CA ALA A 1083 -64.43 -26.13 79.36
C ALA A 1083 -65.73 -25.78 80.12
N GLN A 1084 -66.58 -26.78 80.34
CA GLN A 1084 -67.86 -26.58 81.03
C GLN A 1084 -67.67 -26.18 82.52
N PRO A 1085 -68.21 -25.05 82.99
CA PRO A 1085 -68.02 -24.60 84.37
C PRO A 1085 -68.76 -25.49 85.39
N LEU A 1086 -68.07 -25.84 86.47
CA LEU A 1086 -68.60 -26.52 87.66
C LEU A 1086 -68.73 -25.50 88.80
N VAL A 1087 -69.92 -25.47 89.41
CA VAL A 1087 -70.19 -24.65 90.59
C VAL A 1087 -69.85 -25.46 91.84
N ASN A 1088 -69.23 -24.83 92.84
CA ASN A 1088 -68.81 -25.51 94.07
C ASN A 1088 -69.96 -26.30 94.72
N GLY A 1089 -69.81 -27.62 94.80
CA GLY A 1089 -70.77 -28.51 95.43
C GLY A 1089 -71.99 -28.84 94.57
N VAL A 1090 -72.10 -28.33 93.35
CA VAL A 1090 -73.19 -28.64 92.40
C VAL A 1090 -72.75 -29.74 91.45
N GLN A 1091 -73.66 -30.68 91.19
CA GLN A 1091 -73.38 -31.83 90.33
C GLN A 1091 -73.90 -31.58 88.90
N VAL A 1092 -73.08 -31.88 87.90
CA VAL A 1092 -73.45 -31.83 86.48
C VAL A 1092 -73.71 -33.26 86.01
N GLY A 1093 -74.96 -33.58 85.70
CA GLY A 1093 -75.39 -34.91 85.25
C GLY A 1093 -75.47 -35.03 83.74
N GLY A 1094 -75.65 -36.26 83.24
CA GLY A 1094 -75.86 -36.52 81.82
C GLY A 1094 -74.59 -36.50 80.97
N VAL A 1095 -73.41 -36.54 81.59
CA VAL A 1095 -72.14 -36.53 80.87
C VAL A 1095 -71.94 -37.89 80.18
N GLU A 1096 -71.63 -37.85 78.88
CA GLU A 1096 -71.43 -39.02 78.04
C GLU A 1096 -70.32 -38.81 77.01
N GLY A 1097 -69.73 -39.90 76.54
CA GLY A 1097 -68.67 -39.91 75.52
C GLY A 1097 -68.27 -41.33 75.11
N ALA A 1098 -67.67 -41.46 73.92
CA ALA A 1098 -67.13 -42.73 73.43
C ALA A 1098 -65.83 -43.14 74.15
N ALA A 1099 -65.33 -44.36 73.90
CA ALA A 1099 -64.01 -44.76 74.40
C ALA A 1099 -62.93 -43.91 73.72
N GLY A 1100 -62.02 -43.32 74.51
CA GLY A 1100 -61.00 -42.37 74.04
C GLY A 1100 -61.46 -40.91 74.00
N GLU A 1101 -62.77 -40.64 73.99
CA GLU A 1101 -63.27 -39.26 74.06
C GLU A 1101 -63.09 -38.68 75.46
N SER A 1102 -63.00 -37.34 75.52
CA SER A 1102 -62.96 -36.62 76.79
C SER A 1102 -64.00 -35.50 76.84
N ARG A 1103 -64.37 -35.12 78.07
CA ARG A 1103 -65.15 -33.93 78.36
C ARG A 1103 -64.36 -33.07 79.35
N LEU A 1104 -64.30 -31.78 79.05
CA LEU A 1104 -63.49 -30.83 79.80
C LEU A 1104 -64.41 -29.94 80.64
N PHE A 1105 -64.02 -29.75 81.89
CA PHE A 1105 -64.73 -28.94 82.88
C PHE A 1105 -63.76 -27.98 83.54
N ARG A 1106 -64.27 -26.95 84.21
CA ARG A 1106 -63.46 -26.04 85.03
C ARG A 1106 -64.15 -25.67 86.34
N ILE A 1107 -63.38 -25.47 87.41
CA ILE A 1107 -63.88 -24.92 88.68
C ILE A 1107 -62.90 -23.88 89.23
N ASP A 1108 -63.41 -22.71 89.60
CA ASP A 1108 -62.61 -21.69 90.26
C ASP A 1108 -62.53 -21.97 91.76
N VAL A 1109 -61.30 -22.12 92.25
CA VAL A 1109 -61.02 -22.37 93.67
C VAL A 1109 -60.44 -21.09 94.28
N PRO A 1110 -61.10 -20.49 95.28
CA PRO A 1110 -60.65 -19.24 95.89
C PRO A 1110 -59.49 -19.49 96.87
N ALA A 1111 -58.78 -18.41 97.23
CA ALA A 1111 -57.72 -18.46 98.23
C ALA A 1111 -58.26 -18.87 99.61
N GLY A 1112 -57.54 -19.77 100.28
CA GLY A 1112 -57.90 -20.29 101.61
C GLY A 1112 -58.76 -21.56 101.60
N ALA A 1113 -59.32 -21.94 100.43
CA ALA A 1113 -60.14 -23.13 100.31
C ALA A 1113 -59.38 -24.40 100.71
N ARG A 1114 -60.10 -25.34 101.33
CA ARG A 1114 -59.58 -26.64 101.79
C ARG A 1114 -60.37 -27.78 101.18
N ASN A 1115 -59.72 -28.94 101.04
CA ASN A 1115 -60.34 -30.19 100.60
C ASN A 1115 -61.06 -30.08 99.25
N LEU A 1116 -60.37 -29.63 98.19
CA LEU A 1116 -60.92 -29.75 96.84
C LEU A 1116 -61.11 -31.23 96.53
N ARG A 1117 -62.34 -31.61 96.26
CA ARG A 1117 -62.75 -32.96 95.89
C ARG A 1117 -63.49 -32.89 94.58
N ILE A 1118 -62.93 -33.54 93.57
CA ILE A 1118 -63.55 -33.72 92.26
C ILE A 1118 -63.87 -35.19 92.14
N LEU A 1119 -65.12 -35.51 91.82
CA LEU A 1119 -65.56 -36.87 91.66
C LEU A 1119 -66.47 -37.02 90.46
N THR A 1120 -66.44 -38.21 89.89
CA THR A 1120 -67.51 -38.70 89.02
C THR A 1120 -68.35 -39.70 89.79
N ALA A 1121 -69.65 -39.75 89.52
CA ALA A 1121 -70.54 -40.71 90.12
C ALA A 1121 -71.71 -41.10 89.22
N GLY A 1122 -72.21 -42.32 89.40
CA GLY A 1122 -73.38 -42.84 88.68
C GLY A 1122 -73.11 -43.19 87.22
N GLY A 1123 -74.17 -43.56 86.49
CA GLY A 1123 -74.09 -43.89 85.07
C GLY A 1123 -73.46 -45.26 84.75
N THR A 1124 -72.92 -45.40 83.54
CA THR A 1124 -72.21 -46.58 83.01
C THR A 1124 -70.84 -46.18 82.43
N GLY A 1125 -69.96 -47.15 82.20
CA GLY A 1125 -68.66 -46.94 81.57
C GLY A 1125 -67.48 -46.97 82.55
N ASP A 1126 -66.31 -46.58 82.06
CA ASP A 1126 -65.05 -46.50 82.81
C ASP A 1126 -64.33 -45.21 82.40
N VAL A 1127 -64.07 -44.31 83.34
CA VAL A 1127 -63.44 -43.01 83.09
C VAL A 1127 -62.21 -42.81 83.97
N SER A 1128 -61.28 -42.00 83.50
CA SER A 1128 -60.21 -41.43 84.33
C SER A 1128 -60.43 -39.93 84.47
N LEU A 1129 -60.30 -39.41 85.69
CA LEU A 1129 -60.27 -37.97 85.94
C LEU A 1129 -58.83 -37.48 85.94
N TYR A 1130 -58.58 -36.40 85.20
CA TYR A 1130 -57.34 -35.64 85.23
C TYR A 1130 -57.68 -34.21 85.62
N ALA A 1131 -56.94 -33.62 86.55
CA ALA A 1131 -57.13 -32.23 86.92
C ALA A 1131 -55.79 -31.51 87.06
N SER A 1132 -55.75 -30.25 86.61
CA SER A 1132 -54.59 -29.36 86.70
C SER A 1132 -55.06 -27.95 86.96
N ARG A 1133 -54.27 -27.21 87.73
CA ARG A 1133 -54.49 -25.79 87.97
C ARG A 1133 -53.88 -24.94 86.85
N ASP A 1134 -54.65 -23.97 86.37
CA ASP A 1134 -54.31 -22.92 85.40
C ASP A 1134 -53.80 -23.42 84.03
N VAL A 1135 -53.82 -24.73 83.80
CA VAL A 1135 -53.43 -25.39 82.55
C VAL A 1135 -54.37 -26.56 82.30
N LEU A 1136 -54.73 -26.80 81.04
CA LEU A 1136 -55.58 -27.93 80.66
C LEU A 1136 -54.87 -29.26 80.93
N PRO A 1137 -55.44 -30.18 81.73
CA PRO A 1137 -54.85 -31.51 81.92
C PRO A 1137 -55.02 -32.36 80.66
N THR A 1138 -53.98 -33.10 80.29
CA THR A 1138 -54.01 -34.15 79.27
C THR A 1138 -53.82 -35.52 79.91
N VAL A 1139 -53.94 -36.61 79.14
CA VAL A 1139 -53.66 -37.97 79.65
C VAL A 1139 -52.19 -38.15 80.05
N ASP A 1140 -51.28 -37.38 79.44
CA ASP A 1140 -49.84 -37.45 79.65
C ASP A 1140 -49.30 -36.37 80.61
N ALA A 1141 -50.04 -35.29 80.84
CA ALA A 1141 -49.65 -34.17 81.70
C ALA A 1141 -50.79 -33.70 82.60
N TRP A 1142 -50.69 -33.98 83.90
CA TRP A 1142 -51.74 -33.69 84.90
C TRP A 1142 -51.15 -33.49 86.30
N GLN A 1143 -51.85 -32.74 87.17
CA GLN A 1143 -51.45 -32.58 88.58
C GLN A 1143 -52.15 -33.58 89.50
N LEU A 1144 -53.42 -33.90 89.22
CA LEU A 1144 -54.21 -34.88 89.94
C LEU A 1144 -54.80 -35.88 88.96
N ARG A 1145 -54.75 -37.18 89.31
CA ARG A 1145 -55.39 -38.25 88.54
C ARG A 1145 -56.11 -39.22 89.46
N SER A 1146 -57.28 -39.70 89.03
CA SER A 1146 -57.99 -40.75 89.76
C SER A 1146 -57.27 -42.09 89.63
N GLN A 1147 -57.31 -42.91 90.68
CA GLN A 1147 -56.44 -44.10 90.79
C GLN A 1147 -57.16 -45.42 90.56
N ARG A 1148 -58.50 -45.44 90.48
CA ARG A 1148 -59.26 -46.68 90.36
C ARG A 1148 -59.86 -46.77 88.95
N PRO A 1149 -60.05 -47.97 88.40
CA PRO A 1149 -60.86 -48.15 87.20
C PRO A 1149 -62.35 -48.17 87.56
N GLY A 1150 -63.19 -47.51 86.78
CA GLY A 1150 -64.64 -47.43 86.97
C GLY A 1150 -65.22 -46.06 86.62
N ASN A 1151 -66.50 -45.85 86.97
CA ASN A 1151 -67.20 -44.58 86.74
C ASN A 1151 -67.44 -43.77 88.01
N ASN A 1152 -67.09 -44.29 89.18
CA ASN A 1152 -67.13 -43.59 90.46
C ASN A 1152 -65.72 -43.17 90.88
N GLU A 1153 -65.12 -42.28 90.10
CA GLU A 1153 -63.76 -41.82 90.34
C GLU A 1153 -63.72 -40.63 91.29
N THR A 1154 -62.61 -40.45 92.00
CA THR A 1154 -62.41 -39.31 92.89
C THR A 1154 -60.95 -38.91 92.92
N VAL A 1155 -60.72 -37.61 92.88
CA VAL A 1155 -59.44 -36.98 93.25
C VAL A 1155 -59.70 -35.96 94.35
N THR A 1156 -58.79 -35.91 95.33
CA THR A 1156 -58.88 -35.00 96.47
C THR A 1156 -57.56 -34.31 96.69
N LEU A 1157 -57.60 -33.01 96.98
CA LEU A 1157 -56.46 -32.20 97.38
C LEU A 1157 -56.79 -31.46 98.67
N ALA A 1158 -56.07 -31.76 99.75
CA ALA A 1158 -56.37 -31.24 101.10
C ALA A 1158 -56.20 -29.72 101.21
N ALA A 1159 -55.19 -29.17 100.53
CA ALA A 1159 -54.89 -27.74 100.48
C ALA A 1159 -54.74 -27.30 99.01
N PRO A 1160 -55.85 -27.12 98.26
CA PRO A 1160 -55.78 -26.64 96.90
C PRO A 1160 -55.25 -25.20 96.86
N GLN A 1161 -54.36 -24.91 95.93
CA GLN A 1161 -53.96 -23.53 95.67
C GLN A 1161 -55.09 -22.81 94.91
N ALA A 1162 -55.22 -21.50 95.16
CA ALA A 1162 -56.17 -20.64 94.43
C ALA A 1162 -55.83 -20.64 92.94
N GLY A 1163 -56.86 -20.59 92.11
CA GLY A 1163 -56.75 -20.61 90.64
C GLY A 1163 -57.88 -21.39 90.00
N THR A 1164 -57.91 -21.41 88.67
CA THR A 1164 -58.90 -22.17 87.91
C THR A 1164 -58.39 -23.60 87.77
N TRP A 1165 -59.14 -24.57 88.27
CA TRP A 1165 -58.83 -25.98 88.13
C TRP A 1165 -59.60 -26.55 86.95
N TYR A 1166 -58.88 -26.95 85.91
CA TYR A 1166 -59.45 -27.68 84.78
C TYR A 1166 -59.51 -29.17 85.10
N VAL A 1167 -60.61 -29.80 84.72
CA VAL A 1167 -60.91 -31.21 84.98
C VAL A 1167 -61.27 -31.87 83.66
N ARG A 1168 -60.45 -32.81 83.20
CA ARG A 1168 -60.73 -33.63 82.03
C ARG A 1168 -61.20 -35.01 82.47
N VAL A 1169 -62.39 -35.38 82.04
CA VAL A 1169 -62.95 -36.73 82.19
C VAL A 1169 -62.69 -37.46 80.89
N VAL A 1170 -61.88 -38.51 80.91
CA VAL A 1170 -61.51 -39.29 79.70
C VAL A 1170 -62.10 -40.69 79.79
N GLY A 1171 -62.84 -41.11 78.77
CA GLY A 1171 -63.41 -42.45 78.68
C GLY A 1171 -62.34 -43.50 78.42
N THR A 1172 -62.04 -44.36 79.40
CA THR A 1172 -61.26 -45.60 79.15
C THR A 1172 -62.15 -46.63 78.43
N ARG A 1173 -63.46 -46.56 78.64
CA ARG A 1173 -64.53 -47.14 77.81
C ARG A 1173 -65.62 -46.09 77.59
N ALA A 1174 -66.50 -46.30 76.61
CA ALA A 1174 -67.66 -45.44 76.41
C ALA A 1174 -68.47 -45.31 77.71
N PHE A 1175 -68.82 -44.08 78.08
CA PHE A 1175 -69.47 -43.74 79.34
C PHE A 1175 -70.71 -42.89 79.08
N GLY A 1176 -71.72 -43.03 79.94
CA GLY A 1176 -73.00 -42.34 79.75
C GLY A 1176 -73.78 -42.18 81.04
N ARG A 1177 -74.61 -41.14 81.09
CA ARG A 1177 -75.36 -40.70 82.29
C ARG A 1177 -74.46 -40.49 83.52
N LEU A 1178 -73.19 -40.17 83.29
CA LEU A 1178 -72.22 -39.89 84.34
C LEU A 1178 -72.54 -38.53 84.97
N THR A 1179 -72.29 -38.42 86.28
CA THR A 1179 -72.36 -37.13 86.98
C THR A 1179 -70.97 -36.69 87.39
N VAL A 1180 -70.60 -35.45 87.11
CA VAL A 1180 -69.33 -34.83 87.55
C VAL A 1180 -69.63 -33.77 88.58
N ARG A 1181 -68.91 -33.80 89.70
CA ARG A 1181 -69.06 -32.82 90.79
C ARG A 1181 -67.70 -32.43 91.32
N ALA A 1182 -67.45 -31.14 91.40
CA ALA A 1182 -66.32 -30.59 92.12
C ALA A 1182 -66.82 -29.80 93.33
N SER A 1183 -66.15 -29.97 94.47
CA SER A 1183 -66.50 -29.29 95.71
C SER A 1183 -65.26 -28.97 96.53
N TYR A 1184 -65.23 -27.82 97.19
CA TYR A 1184 -64.23 -27.44 98.17
C TYR A 1184 -64.91 -26.81 99.39
N THR A 1185 -64.21 -26.81 100.52
CA THR A 1185 -64.62 -26.08 101.72
C THR A 1185 -64.04 -24.67 101.63
N PRO A 1186 -64.86 -23.60 101.61
CA PRO A 1186 -64.37 -22.23 101.58
C PRO A 1186 -63.41 -21.90 102.72
#